data_AF-A0A671U0U8-F1
#
_entry.id   AF-A0A671U0U8-F1
#
_cell.length_a   1.000
_cell.length_b   1.000
_cell.length_c   1.000
_cell.angle_alpha   90.00
_cell.angle_beta   90.00
_cell.angle_gamma   90.00
#
_symmetry.space_group_name_H-M   'P 1'
#
loop_
_entity.id
_entity.type
_entity.pdbx_description
1 polymer ?
#
loop_
_entity_poly.entity_id
_entity_poly.type
_entity_poly.pdbx_seq_one_letter_code
_entity_poly.pdbx_strand_id
1 'polypeptide(L)'
;MTNFHTQSVALLYFQETGPIGEDMFESMEEFQMVLNELVGDKSMDKVRVEYEKLIHALKKSRENEKRLMSKCRELNAEIVSTSTKVAAALKLSQEDETTITSLKRELDKAWKMVDAAHDKEKRDKETIRNVKEEVANLIKKAEQQTVVCPPLNNLYRGYDQLKMIEELTKEKDQLLTDVEGLREKFNKATATQQQIEAQRDSALESISQLQQELQVQQNEISREMRLKDKLDKEVKQLHVDMEAKMGDIKALNLQGERAREEQQRLEQQLKELKIMNERSTKELEQMQVKNTKLQQECEQLSSVKERLSLENQQNTNELKMREEEVSQMRQEIAKQTKMREAIQKKLHQMEDQKADVDVQKETLKAQIAGLEKDLESSQKQVEADKKATDELIRERDILNKNMIKAAQSTEKQLSIVKLLEQDKKTLEHEINGYRQEAQKQHKIIQQLEKERDRYINETSNLMQKVQLKMSDVEVKEMEIFDWRKKVSEAECKLKQQENLLESVISERNLYSKNLIEAQEEIAEMKRKMKTMNNQVTRLRDEITGKEMALAKDQQEHKRLEKDNEALKGELQLMKLQLEETKQRVDSQKAEQQKLQKIIADADAEQVQQKKQLEQVIRERDNLGKQLLRRNDEIALLYEKIRIQQSILSKGDFHYNQKMEDIRLLKVEIKRLQCKKSILDKTVPHTEDLRRELFHLQRELLRERVRNSVLEEQLKPINIHRWRRLEGSDPGKYELIQKIQSLQKRLIAKTRELEERELLLQEKEKLYVELKHILARQPGPEAAEQLQQCQWTIRERTKKLKALIAEVRMLDSRMNEYKRENQSLANELANVKKKYLRQKKLHR
;
A
#
# COMPACT_ATOMS: atom_id res chain seq x y z
N MET A 1 35.95 63.38 38.07
CA MET A 1 37.14 63.20 37.24
C MET A 1 36.85 62.09 36.23
N THR A 2 37.18 62.34 34.96
CA THR A 2 37.38 61.37 33.84
C THR A 2 36.20 60.43 33.51
N ASN A 3 35.33 60.71 32.54
CA ASN A 3 35.51 60.59 31.07
C ASN A 3 36.20 59.30 30.60
N PHE A 4 35.50 58.50 29.77
CA PHE A 4 35.89 57.86 28.48
C PHE A 4 34.86 56.75 28.15
N HIS A 5 34.03 56.93 27.11
CA HIS A 5 34.10 56.26 25.78
C HIS A 5 33.63 54.79 25.81
N THR A 6 32.80 54.26 24.90
CA THR A 6 32.56 54.52 23.47
C THR A 6 31.28 53.72 23.13
N GLN A 7 30.21 54.25 22.53
CA GLN A 7 29.99 54.47 21.09
C GLN A 7 30.44 53.37 20.12
N SER A 8 29.55 53.06 19.15
CA SER A 8 29.64 52.15 18.00
C SER A 8 29.09 50.74 18.29
N VAL A 9 28.08 50.23 17.59
CA VAL A 9 27.94 50.23 16.13
C VAL A 9 26.47 50.44 15.72
N ALA A 10 26.27 51.48 14.91
CA ALA A 10 25.05 51.76 14.17
C ALA A 10 24.93 50.84 12.94
N LEU A 11 23.68 50.74 12.44
CA LEU A 11 23.33 50.69 11.02
C LEU A 11 24.19 49.79 10.13
N LEU A 12 23.65 48.67 9.66
CA LEU A 12 23.90 48.19 8.28
C LEU A 12 22.88 47.12 7.89
N TYR A 13 22.32 47.28 6.69
CA TYR A 13 21.40 46.41 5.96
C TYR A 13 19.88 46.61 6.15
N PHE A 14 19.44 47.82 5.75
CA PHE A 14 18.46 47.87 4.67
C PHE A 14 19.22 47.54 3.38
N GLN A 15 18.99 46.38 2.77
CA GLN A 15 19.25 46.20 1.34
C GLN A 15 17.90 46.05 0.65
N GLU A 16 17.70 47.02 -0.23
CA GLU A 16 16.77 47.05 -1.34
C GLU A 16 16.35 45.67 -1.85
N THR A 17 15.05 45.41 -1.80
CA THR A 17 14.33 45.05 -3.02
C THR A 17 13.20 46.05 -3.16
N GLY A 18 13.14 46.70 -4.31
CA GLY A 18 12.41 47.93 -4.59
C GLY A 18 10.89 47.82 -4.53
N PRO A 19 10.16 48.79 -5.12
CA PRO A 19 8.72 48.80 -5.08
C PRO A 19 8.17 47.65 -5.95
N ILE A 20 7.96 46.49 -5.33
CA ILE A 20 7.15 45.38 -5.91
C ILE A 20 5.69 45.85 -6.17
N GLY A 21 5.35 47.10 -5.85
CA GLY A 21 4.08 47.73 -6.17
C GLY A 21 3.86 48.03 -7.66
N GLU A 22 4.92 48.28 -8.45
CA GLU A 22 4.79 48.65 -9.87
C GLU A 22 4.79 47.42 -10.80
N ASP A 23 5.73 46.47 -10.65
CA ASP A 23 5.73 45.20 -11.40
C ASP A 23 4.45 44.36 -11.18
N MET A 24 3.77 44.53 -10.04
CA MET A 24 2.54 43.80 -9.74
C MET A 24 1.27 44.38 -10.39
N PHE A 25 1.32 45.61 -10.90
CA PHE A 25 0.18 46.22 -11.58
C PHE A 25 0.13 45.80 -13.06
N GLU A 26 1.29 45.68 -13.71
CA GLU A 26 1.42 45.16 -15.09
C GLU A 26 0.84 43.74 -15.21
N SER A 27 1.08 42.87 -14.23
CA SER A 27 0.50 41.51 -14.23
C SER A 27 -1.03 41.51 -14.29
N MET A 28 -1.72 42.51 -13.71
CA MET A 28 -3.18 42.54 -13.69
C MET A 28 -3.78 43.00 -15.02
N GLU A 29 -3.09 43.87 -15.77
CA GLU A 29 -3.48 44.28 -17.12
C GLU A 29 -3.27 43.15 -18.13
N GLU A 30 -2.17 42.39 -18.00
CA GLU A 30 -1.91 41.20 -18.81
C GLU A 30 -3.00 40.11 -18.62
N PHE A 31 -3.47 39.88 -17.39
CA PHE A 31 -4.58 38.95 -17.13
C PHE A 31 -5.91 39.41 -17.75
N GLN A 32 -6.15 40.72 -17.83
CA GLN A 32 -7.34 41.30 -18.43
C GLN A 32 -7.28 41.23 -19.97
N MET A 33 -6.08 41.36 -20.56
CA MET A 33 -5.85 41.14 -22.00
C MET A 33 -6.12 39.68 -22.41
N VAL A 34 -5.62 38.71 -21.63
CA VAL A 34 -5.86 37.27 -21.90
C VAL A 34 -7.35 36.92 -21.81
N LEU A 35 -8.09 37.52 -20.87
CA LEU A 35 -9.55 37.35 -20.82
C LEU A 35 -10.24 37.91 -22.06
N ASN A 36 -9.80 39.06 -22.58
CA ASN A 36 -10.38 39.67 -23.79
C ASN A 36 -10.06 38.89 -25.07
N GLU A 37 -8.86 38.30 -25.19
CA GLU A 37 -8.53 37.40 -26.30
C GLU A 37 -9.37 36.12 -26.27
N LEU A 38 -9.67 35.62 -25.08
CA LEU A 38 -10.51 34.44 -24.90
C LEU A 38 -11.99 34.69 -25.20
N VAL A 39 -12.47 35.95 -25.33
CA VAL A 39 -13.89 36.30 -25.63
C VAL A 39 -14.30 35.98 -27.08
N GLY A 40 -13.35 35.85 -28.00
CA GLY A 40 -13.63 35.61 -29.43
C GLY A 40 -14.07 34.19 -29.80
N ASP A 41 -13.77 33.17 -28.97
CA ASP A 41 -13.90 31.76 -29.36
C ASP A 41 -14.81 30.96 -28.39
N LYS A 42 -15.96 30.50 -28.90
CA LYS A 42 -17.01 29.80 -28.11
C LYS A 42 -16.57 28.45 -27.56
N SER A 43 -15.54 27.84 -28.16
CA SER A 43 -14.98 26.57 -27.67
C SER A 43 -14.18 26.74 -26.36
N MET A 44 -13.76 27.96 -26.05
CA MET A 44 -12.88 28.30 -24.92
C MET A 44 -13.62 28.90 -23.72
N ASP A 45 -14.96 29.00 -23.76
CA ASP A 45 -15.79 29.54 -22.66
C ASP A 45 -15.55 28.80 -21.33
N LYS A 46 -15.33 27.48 -21.37
CA LYS A 46 -15.03 26.68 -20.16
C LYS A 46 -13.69 27.06 -19.53
N VAL A 47 -12.68 27.34 -20.37
CA VAL A 47 -11.36 27.79 -19.91
C VAL A 47 -11.45 29.22 -19.38
N ARG A 48 -12.24 30.09 -20.04
CA ARG A 48 -12.50 31.45 -19.56
C ARG A 48 -13.11 31.45 -18.16
N VAL A 49 -14.14 30.64 -17.92
CA VAL A 49 -14.80 30.56 -16.60
C VAL A 49 -13.84 30.07 -15.51
N GLU A 50 -13.01 29.07 -15.78
CA GLU A 50 -12.01 28.62 -14.79
C GLU A 50 -10.87 29.64 -14.59
N TYR A 51 -10.49 30.38 -15.64
CA TYR A 51 -9.51 31.45 -15.56
C TYR A 51 -10.04 32.67 -14.77
N GLU A 52 -11.31 33.04 -14.96
CA GLU A 52 -12.00 34.06 -14.17
C GLU A 52 -12.08 33.69 -12.69
N LYS A 53 -12.36 32.41 -12.37
CA LYS A 53 -12.33 31.91 -10.99
C LYS A 53 -10.93 32.01 -10.38
N LEU A 54 -9.88 31.68 -11.14
CA LEU A 54 -8.50 31.78 -10.70
C LEU A 54 -8.10 33.23 -10.41
N ILE A 55 -8.46 34.15 -11.31
CA ILE A 55 -8.22 35.59 -11.14
C ILE A 55 -8.99 36.14 -9.93
N HIS A 56 -10.23 35.71 -9.72
CA HIS A 56 -11.02 36.11 -8.56
C HIS A 56 -10.41 35.59 -7.25
N ALA A 57 -9.94 34.34 -7.22
CA ALA A 57 -9.23 33.77 -6.08
C ALA A 57 -7.90 34.50 -5.79
N LEU A 58 -7.15 34.85 -6.83
CA LEU A 58 -5.90 35.63 -6.72
C LEU A 58 -6.16 37.04 -6.19
N LYS A 59 -7.20 37.73 -6.69
CA LYS A 59 -7.62 39.05 -6.18
C LYS A 59 -8.01 38.99 -4.70
N LYS A 60 -8.78 37.97 -4.30
CA LYS A 60 -9.18 37.76 -2.90
C LYS A 60 -7.98 37.43 -2.00
N SER A 61 -7.01 36.65 -2.49
CA SER A 61 -5.76 36.38 -1.76
C SER A 61 -4.94 37.66 -1.55
N ARG A 62 -4.80 38.49 -2.59
CA ARG A 62 -4.09 39.78 -2.51
C ARG A 62 -4.78 40.79 -1.58
N GLU A 63 -6.11 40.84 -1.56
CA GLU A 63 -6.85 41.68 -0.61
C GLU A 63 -6.63 41.21 0.83
N ASN A 64 -6.60 39.91 1.07
CA ASN A 64 -6.30 39.35 2.39
C ASN A 64 -4.84 39.64 2.81
N GLU A 65 -3.89 39.51 1.90
CA GLU A 65 -2.48 39.87 2.14
C GLU A 65 -2.32 41.36 2.46
N LYS A 66 -2.99 42.26 1.72
CA LYS A 66 -3.01 43.69 2.03
C LYS A 66 -3.59 43.98 3.43
N ARG A 67 -4.66 43.30 3.83
CA ARG A 67 -5.25 43.43 5.17
C ARG A 67 -4.29 42.94 6.27
N LEU A 68 -3.63 41.81 6.05
CA LEU A 68 -2.61 41.27 6.96
C LEU A 68 -1.42 42.22 7.10
N MET A 69 -0.93 42.77 5.99
CA MET A 69 0.16 43.74 6.01
C MET A 69 -0.23 45.06 6.72
N SER A 70 -1.47 45.53 6.57
CA SER A 70 -1.98 46.67 7.36
C SER A 70 -2.00 46.34 8.86
N LYS A 71 -2.51 45.15 9.22
CA LYS A 71 -2.57 44.68 10.60
C LYS A 71 -1.19 44.55 11.23
N CYS A 72 -0.20 44.05 10.50
CA CYS A 72 1.19 43.97 10.96
C CYS A 72 1.80 45.36 11.16
N ARG A 73 1.50 46.33 10.29
CA ARG A 73 1.97 47.73 10.46
C ARG A 73 1.32 48.40 11.67
N GLU A 74 0.02 48.19 11.88
CA GLU A 74 -0.72 48.69 13.05
C GLU A 74 -0.14 48.10 14.36
N LEU A 75 0.02 46.78 14.43
CA LEU A 75 0.60 46.10 15.59
C LEU A 75 2.04 46.55 15.86
N ASN A 76 2.85 46.75 14.82
CA ASN A 76 4.22 47.24 15.00
C ASN A 76 4.24 48.70 15.50
N ALA A 77 3.32 49.55 15.04
CA ALA A 77 3.16 50.90 15.56
C ALA A 77 2.69 50.91 17.03
N GLU A 78 1.80 49.98 17.41
CA GLU A 78 1.38 49.78 18.81
C GLU A 78 2.52 49.28 19.70
N ILE A 79 3.36 48.36 19.21
CA ILE A 79 4.56 47.88 19.93
C ILE A 79 5.56 49.03 20.16
N VAL A 80 5.79 49.87 19.14
CA VAL A 80 6.67 51.04 19.28
C VAL A 80 6.06 52.08 20.26
N SER A 81 4.75 52.30 20.21
CA SER A 81 4.02 53.19 21.13
C SER A 81 4.03 52.68 22.58
N THR A 82 3.88 51.37 22.79
CA THR A 82 3.95 50.77 24.13
C THR A 82 5.38 50.76 24.67
N SER A 83 6.38 50.52 23.82
CA SER A 83 7.80 50.65 24.20
C SER A 83 8.16 52.07 24.66
N THR A 84 7.68 53.11 23.96
CA THR A 84 7.92 54.51 24.38
C THR A 84 7.20 54.84 25.69
N LYS A 85 5.99 54.33 25.92
CA LYS A 85 5.27 54.47 27.19
C LYS A 85 5.98 53.75 28.35
N VAL A 86 6.52 52.56 28.13
CA VAL A 86 7.29 51.81 29.14
C VAL A 86 8.59 52.55 29.47
N ALA A 87 9.30 53.09 28.47
CA ALA A 87 10.49 53.90 28.70
C ALA A 87 10.19 55.19 29.49
N ALA A 88 9.04 55.83 29.24
CA ALA A 88 8.60 56.99 30.01
C ALA A 88 8.22 56.62 31.46
N ALA A 89 7.54 55.49 31.67
CA ALA A 89 7.20 54.99 33.00
C ALA A 89 8.44 54.61 33.82
N LEU A 90 9.46 54.02 33.19
CA LEU A 90 10.74 53.72 33.86
C LEU A 90 11.50 54.99 34.26
N LYS A 91 11.45 56.04 33.45
CA LYS A 91 12.01 57.35 33.82
C LYS A 91 11.28 57.98 35.01
N LEU A 92 9.94 57.98 34.99
CA LEU A 92 9.13 58.46 36.11
C LEU A 92 9.41 57.67 37.39
N SER A 93 9.56 56.33 37.30
CA SER A 93 9.91 55.51 38.45
C SER A 93 11.31 55.82 39.01
N GLN A 94 12.28 56.16 38.16
CA GLN A 94 13.61 56.60 38.62
C GLN A 94 13.55 57.99 39.27
N GLU A 95 12.75 58.91 38.72
CA GLU A 95 12.49 60.22 39.32
C GLU A 95 11.77 60.09 40.68
N ASP A 96 10.79 59.20 40.78
CA ASP A 96 10.10 58.87 42.03
C ASP A 96 11.06 58.27 43.07
N GLU A 97 11.97 57.38 42.66
CA GLU A 97 12.99 56.83 43.56
C GLU A 97 13.93 57.95 44.08
N THR A 98 14.29 58.91 43.23
CA THR A 98 15.08 60.07 43.68
C THR A 98 14.31 61.00 44.62
N THR A 99 13.03 61.26 44.36
CA THR A 99 12.18 62.10 45.26
C THR A 99 11.88 61.39 46.58
N ILE A 100 11.71 60.06 46.57
CA ILE A 100 11.59 59.26 47.80
C ILE A 100 12.88 59.33 48.61
N THR A 101 14.06 59.27 47.98
CA THR A 101 15.32 59.44 48.72
C THR A 101 15.51 60.85 49.27
N SER A 102 15.02 61.90 48.61
CA SER A 102 15.05 63.26 49.16
C SER A 102 14.06 63.42 50.32
N LEU A 103 12.84 62.90 50.19
CA LEU A 103 11.83 62.93 51.25
C LEU A 103 12.25 62.09 52.46
N LYS A 104 12.91 60.94 52.28
CA LYS A 104 13.50 60.17 53.39
C LYS A 104 14.58 60.96 54.13
N ARG A 105 15.42 61.73 53.42
CA ARG A 105 16.41 62.62 54.05
C ARG A 105 15.76 63.79 54.79
N GLU A 106 14.64 64.32 54.30
CA GLU A 106 13.87 65.36 54.98
C GLU A 106 13.14 64.82 56.20
N LEU A 107 12.62 63.59 56.12
CA LEU A 107 12.02 62.88 57.24
C LEU A 107 13.06 62.61 58.34
N ASP A 108 14.26 62.16 58.00
CA ASP A 108 15.37 61.97 58.96
C ASP A 108 15.79 63.30 59.61
N LYS A 109 15.73 64.41 58.88
CA LYS A 109 15.99 65.75 59.44
C LYS A 109 14.86 66.20 60.36
N ALA A 110 13.61 65.94 60.01
CA ALA A 110 12.45 66.23 60.85
C ALA A 110 12.48 65.39 62.14
N TRP A 111 12.82 64.10 62.05
CA TRP A 111 13.00 63.22 63.20
C TRP A 111 14.12 63.72 64.12
N LYS A 112 15.27 64.13 63.58
CA LYS A 112 16.33 64.76 64.39
C LYS A 112 15.89 66.09 65.03
N MET A 113 15.03 66.86 64.37
CA MET A 113 14.45 68.07 64.97
C MET A 113 13.45 67.75 66.07
N VAL A 114 12.67 66.68 65.93
CA VAL A 114 11.75 66.18 66.96
C VAL A 114 12.53 65.62 68.14
N ASP A 115 13.59 64.84 67.93
CA ASP A 115 14.46 64.36 68.99
C ASP A 115 15.15 65.51 69.72
N ALA A 116 15.63 66.53 68.98
CA ALA A 116 16.19 67.74 69.57
C ALA A 116 15.15 68.56 70.35
N ALA A 117 13.90 68.63 69.88
CA ALA A 117 12.80 69.26 70.59
C ALA A 117 12.41 68.47 71.83
N HIS A 118 12.42 67.15 71.77
CA HIS A 118 12.11 66.28 72.90
C HIS A 118 13.22 66.26 73.96
N ASP A 119 14.49 66.37 73.55
CA ASP A 119 15.62 66.58 74.46
C ASP A 119 15.61 67.98 75.08
N LYS A 120 15.12 68.99 74.36
CA LYS A 120 14.89 70.33 74.90
C LYS A 120 13.71 70.31 75.89
N GLU A 121 12.63 69.61 75.56
CA GLU A 121 11.48 69.38 76.45
C GLU A 121 11.86 68.59 77.71
N LYS A 122 12.76 67.60 77.61
CA LYS A 122 13.29 66.89 78.77
C LYS A 122 14.11 67.81 79.66
N ARG A 123 14.96 68.66 79.08
CA ARG A 123 15.70 69.70 79.81
C ARG A 123 14.77 70.73 80.46
N ASP A 124 13.71 71.13 79.75
CA ASP A 124 12.69 72.05 80.26
C ASP A 124 11.83 71.39 81.37
N LYS A 125 11.56 70.09 81.28
CA LYS A 125 10.93 69.31 82.36
C LYS A 125 11.85 69.16 83.57
N GLU A 126 13.16 69.10 83.35
CA GLU A 126 14.17 69.08 84.41
C GLU A 126 14.31 70.44 85.09
N THR A 127 14.31 71.54 84.35
CA THR A 127 14.29 72.89 84.92
C THR A 127 12.96 73.18 85.63
N ILE A 128 11.81 72.73 85.10
CA ILE A 128 10.51 72.81 85.79
C ILE A 128 10.51 71.98 87.08
N ARG A 129 11.15 70.81 87.08
CA ARG A 129 11.29 69.98 88.29
C ARG A 129 12.15 70.68 89.35
N ASN A 130 13.25 71.31 88.94
CA ASN A 130 14.09 72.11 89.84
C ASN A 130 13.36 73.35 90.36
N VAL A 131 12.61 74.06 89.51
CA VAL A 131 11.78 75.21 89.92
C VAL A 131 10.62 74.76 90.83
N LYS A 132 10.07 73.56 90.65
CA LYS A 132 9.08 72.97 91.56
C LYS A 132 9.68 72.55 92.91
N GLU A 133 10.92 72.08 92.94
CA GLU A 133 11.67 71.86 94.19
C GLU A 133 12.01 73.18 94.90
N GLU A 134 12.35 74.23 94.16
CA GLU A 134 12.58 75.58 94.71
C GLU A 134 11.28 76.21 95.25
N VAL A 135 10.14 76.03 94.56
CA VAL A 135 8.81 76.43 95.04
C VAL A 135 8.40 75.62 96.27
N ALA A 136 8.69 74.31 96.33
CA ALA A 136 8.44 73.49 97.51
C ALA A 136 9.33 73.90 98.72
N ASN A 137 10.56 74.36 98.47
CA ASN A 137 11.46 74.86 99.50
C ASN A 137 11.11 76.28 99.98
N LEU A 138 10.43 77.09 99.16
CA LEU A 138 9.89 78.39 99.54
C LEU A 138 8.53 78.28 100.26
N ILE A 139 7.68 77.31 99.91
CA ILE A 139 6.43 77.01 100.62
C ILE A 139 6.71 76.41 102.01
N LYS A 140 7.76 75.58 102.16
CA LYS A 140 8.21 75.10 103.49
C LYS A 140 8.76 76.18 104.42
N LYS A 141 9.10 77.38 103.92
CA LYS A 141 9.50 78.54 104.74
C LYS A 141 8.35 79.51 105.05
N ALA A 142 7.15 79.29 104.50
CA ALA A 142 6.02 80.23 104.62
C ALA A 142 4.84 79.74 105.49
N GLU A 143 4.89 78.54 106.07
CA GLU A 143 3.78 77.95 106.85
C GLU A 143 4.14 77.54 108.29
N GLN A 144 5.03 78.28 108.96
CA GLN A 144 5.15 78.26 110.42
C GLN A 144 5.08 79.67 110.98
N GLN A 145 3.86 80.12 111.31
CA GLN A 145 3.47 80.86 112.52
C GLN A 145 2.23 81.70 112.24
N THR A 146 1.07 81.20 112.68
CA THR A 146 0.07 82.05 113.33
C THR A 146 -0.98 81.18 114.02
N VAL A 147 -0.98 81.17 115.36
CA VAL A 147 -2.19 81.10 116.19
C VAL A 147 -1.88 81.81 117.51
N VAL A 148 -2.68 82.81 117.90
CA VAL A 148 -3.47 82.94 119.16
C VAL A 148 -4.16 84.32 119.17
N CYS A 149 -5.41 84.35 119.63
CA CYS A 149 -6.35 85.49 119.66
C CYS A 149 -6.62 85.97 121.13
N PRO A 150 -7.55 86.91 121.42
CA PRO A 150 -7.42 88.27 121.99
C PRO A 150 -7.76 88.36 123.53
N PRO A 151 -7.86 89.55 124.21
CA PRO A 151 -9.13 90.33 124.28
C PRO A 151 -9.09 91.85 124.73
N LEU A 152 -10.27 92.51 124.61
CA LEU A 152 -10.97 93.39 125.60
C LEU A 152 -11.21 94.92 125.37
N ASN A 153 -12.46 95.32 125.69
CA ASN A 153 -13.21 96.60 125.69
C ASN A 153 -12.66 97.82 126.48
N ASN A 154 -13.02 99.08 126.08
CA ASN A 154 -13.98 100.00 126.77
C ASN A 154 -13.88 101.53 126.40
N LEU A 155 -15.08 102.13 126.21
CA LEU A 155 -15.69 103.49 126.39
C LEU A 155 -14.96 104.83 126.76
N TYR A 156 -15.41 105.90 126.04
CA TYR A 156 -15.80 107.33 126.35
C TYR A 156 -14.84 108.52 126.72
N ARG A 157 -15.16 109.67 126.05
CA ARG A 157 -15.14 111.14 126.43
C ARG A 157 -13.77 111.81 126.73
N GLY A 158 -13.47 113.09 126.42
CA GLY A 158 -14.17 114.27 125.89
C GLY A 158 -13.67 115.56 126.60
N TYR A 159 -13.41 116.66 125.86
CA TYR A 159 -13.14 118.07 126.25
C TYR A 159 -11.74 118.45 126.81
N ASP A 160 -11.08 119.58 126.50
CA ASP A 160 -11.33 120.71 125.58
C ASP A 160 -10.03 121.54 125.36
N GLN A 161 -9.88 122.09 124.15
CA GLN A 161 -9.36 123.43 123.79
C GLN A 161 -8.14 124.04 124.51
N LEU A 162 -6.98 124.00 123.83
CA LEU A 162 -6.26 125.17 123.27
C LEU A 162 -4.83 124.80 122.90
N LYS A 163 -4.63 124.36 121.64
CA LYS A 163 -3.46 124.69 120.80
C LYS A 163 -3.73 124.32 119.33
N MET A 164 -4.90 124.75 118.86
CA MET A 164 -5.26 124.87 117.46
C MET A 164 -4.39 125.98 116.85
N ILE A 165 -3.38 125.62 116.06
CA ILE A 165 -2.76 126.40 114.94
C ILE A 165 -1.56 125.61 114.36
N GLU A 166 -0.93 124.70 115.10
CA GLU A 166 0.20 123.87 114.58
C GLU A 166 -0.22 122.49 114.01
N GLU A 167 -1.47 122.06 114.20
CA GLU A 167 -1.96 120.75 113.73
C GLU A 167 -2.54 120.79 112.30
N LEU A 168 -3.00 121.95 111.82
CA LEU A 168 -3.62 122.09 110.49
C LEU A 168 -2.61 122.08 109.32
N THR A 169 -1.32 122.29 109.56
CA THR A 169 -0.26 122.09 108.56
C THR A 169 0.16 120.63 108.43
N LYS A 170 -0.01 119.81 109.48
CA LYS A 170 0.28 118.36 109.45
C LYS A 170 -0.83 117.54 108.80
N GLU A 171 -2.10 117.93 108.93
CA GLU A 171 -3.21 117.26 108.25
C GLU A 171 -3.17 117.43 106.72
N LYS A 172 -2.68 118.56 106.20
CA LYS A 172 -2.52 118.75 104.75
C LYS A 172 -1.43 117.85 104.16
N ASP A 173 -0.30 117.70 104.87
CA ASP A 173 0.82 116.87 104.42
C ASP A 173 0.50 115.37 104.57
N GLN A 174 -0.32 114.99 105.55
CA GLN A 174 -0.84 113.61 105.72
C GLN A 174 -1.85 113.24 104.62
N LEU A 175 -2.75 114.15 104.25
CA LEU A 175 -3.69 113.90 103.15
C LEU A 175 -3.01 113.87 101.77
N LEU A 176 -1.89 114.59 101.58
CA LEU A 176 -1.07 114.45 100.37
C LEU A 176 -0.34 113.10 100.31
N THR A 177 0.22 112.63 101.43
CA THR A 177 0.86 111.31 101.50
C THR A 177 -0.14 110.16 101.36
N ASP A 178 -1.36 110.30 101.88
CA ASP A 178 -2.43 109.31 101.69
C ASP A 178 -2.96 109.29 100.24
N VAL A 179 -3.05 110.45 99.57
CA VAL A 179 -3.41 110.52 98.15
C VAL A 179 -2.30 109.96 97.26
N GLU A 180 -1.02 110.17 97.60
CA GLU A 180 0.11 109.54 96.91
C GLU A 180 0.15 108.02 97.13
N GLY A 181 -0.12 107.56 98.36
CA GLY A 181 -0.21 106.13 98.68
C GLY A 181 -1.39 105.43 97.99
N LEU A 182 -2.54 106.11 97.87
CA LEU A 182 -3.69 105.60 97.11
C LEU A 182 -3.43 105.64 95.59
N ARG A 183 -2.70 106.64 95.07
CA ARG A 183 -2.26 106.67 93.67
C ARG A 183 -1.24 105.57 93.38
N GLU A 184 -0.31 105.27 94.28
CA GLU A 184 0.61 104.14 94.13
C GLU A 184 -0.12 102.80 94.15
N LYS A 185 -1.08 102.61 95.07
CA LYS A 185 -1.89 101.39 95.14
C LYS A 185 -2.76 101.23 93.89
N PHE A 186 -3.33 102.33 93.39
CA PHE A 186 -4.11 102.34 92.16
C PHE A 186 -3.22 102.06 90.92
N ASN A 187 -2.01 102.61 90.87
CA ASN A 187 -1.06 102.34 89.80
C ASN A 187 -0.56 100.88 89.83
N LYS A 188 -0.31 100.32 91.03
CA LYS A 188 0.04 98.91 91.21
C LYS A 188 -1.12 97.99 90.79
N ALA A 189 -2.36 98.32 91.18
CA ALA A 189 -3.54 97.56 90.76
C ALA A 189 -3.77 97.63 89.24
N THR A 190 -3.64 98.81 88.64
CA THR A 190 -3.74 99.01 87.19
C THR A 190 -2.64 98.25 86.43
N ALA A 191 -1.41 98.25 86.95
CA ALA A 191 -0.31 97.48 86.36
C ALA A 191 -0.55 95.97 86.47
N THR A 192 -1.05 95.47 87.60
CA THR A 192 -1.41 94.05 87.73
C THR A 192 -2.58 93.66 86.83
N GLN A 193 -3.55 94.56 86.63
CA GLN A 193 -4.68 94.31 85.74
C GLN A 193 -4.23 94.28 84.27
N GLN A 194 -3.38 95.21 83.84
CA GLN A 194 -2.78 95.19 82.50
C GLN A 194 -1.93 93.93 82.27
N GLN A 195 -1.24 93.45 83.31
CA GLN A 195 -0.44 92.23 83.21
C GLN A 195 -1.30 90.96 83.11
N ILE A 196 -2.44 90.91 83.80
CA ILE A 196 -3.41 89.81 83.68
C ILE A 196 -4.14 89.86 82.33
N GLU A 197 -4.49 91.05 81.85
CA GLU A 197 -5.10 91.23 80.51
C GLU A 197 -4.12 90.82 79.40
N ALA A 198 -2.83 91.19 79.50
CA ALA A 198 -1.79 90.73 78.59
C ALA A 198 -1.60 89.20 78.64
N GLN A 199 -1.65 88.59 79.83
CA GLN A 199 -1.60 87.13 79.97
C GLN A 199 -2.82 86.45 79.36
N ARG A 200 -4.02 87.00 79.57
CA ARG A 200 -5.26 86.49 78.98
C ARG A 200 -5.23 86.57 77.46
N ASP A 201 -4.75 87.68 76.90
CA ASP A 201 -4.68 87.86 75.45
C ASP A 201 -3.62 86.94 74.83
N SER A 202 -2.47 86.74 75.51
CA SER A 202 -1.48 85.75 75.09
C SER A 202 -2.01 84.30 75.14
N ALA A 203 -2.87 83.98 76.11
CA ALA A 203 -3.52 82.68 76.21
C ALA A 203 -4.61 82.50 75.12
N LEU A 204 -5.35 83.56 74.78
CA LEU A 204 -6.32 83.55 73.67
C LEU A 204 -5.63 83.39 72.32
N GLU A 205 -4.49 84.05 72.10
CA GLU A 205 -3.66 83.84 70.91
C GLU A 205 -3.13 82.41 70.84
N SER A 206 -2.68 81.85 71.98
CA SER A 206 -2.23 80.46 72.04
C SER A 206 -3.36 79.47 71.75
N ILE A 207 -4.58 79.72 72.24
CA ILE A 207 -5.76 78.89 71.95
C ILE A 207 -6.13 78.99 70.46
N SER A 208 -6.06 80.18 69.87
CA SER A 208 -6.30 80.39 68.43
C SER A 208 -5.28 79.63 67.57
N GLN A 209 -3.99 79.69 67.94
CA GLN A 209 -2.92 78.93 67.29
C GLN A 209 -3.16 77.42 67.40
N LEU A 210 -3.50 76.92 68.60
CA LEU A 210 -3.82 75.51 68.81
C LEU A 210 -5.06 75.07 68.02
N GLN A 211 -6.09 75.92 67.91
CA GLN A 211 -7.27 75.62 67.07
C GLN A 211 -6.91 75.56 65.58
N GLN A 212 -6.02 76.43 65.11
CA GLN A 212 -5.53 76.41 63.74
C GLN A 212 -4.67 75.17 63.45
N GLU A 213 -3.80 74.78 64.39
CA GLU A 213 -3.03 73.54 64.31
C GLU A 213 -3.93 72.30 64.31
N LEU A 214 -4.96 72.28 65.14
CA LEU A 214 -5.95 71.19 65.18
C LEU A 214 -6.70 71.07 63.85
N GLN A 215 -7.05 72.20 63.23
CA GLN A 215 -7.67 72.21 61.90
C GLN A 215 -6.72 71.72 60.80
N VAL A 216 -5.42 72.04 60.87
CA VAL A 216 -4.40 71.54 59.93
C VAL A 216 -4.22 70.03 60.11
N GLN A 217 -4.07 69.55 61.34
CA GLN A 217 -3.97 68.13 61.68
C GLN A 217 -5.21 67.35 61.20
N GLN A 218 -6.41 67.92 61.37
CA GLN A 218 -7.64 67.28 60.91
C GLN A 218 -7.74 67.22 59.38
N ASN A 219 -7.23 68.24 58.68
CA ASN A 219 -7.10 68.21 57.23
C ASN A 219 -6.04 67.20 56.76
N GLU A 220 -4.91 67.07 57.46
CA GLU A 220 -3.88 66.06 57.19
C GLU A 220 -4.41 64.64 57.38
N ILE A 221 -5.11 64.36 58.48
CA ILE A 221 -5.78 63.08 58.71
C ILE A 221 -6.78 62.77 57.60
N SER A 222 -7.56 63.76 57.14
CA SER A 222 -8.50 63.56 56.03
C SER A 222 -7.80 63.25 54.69
N ARG A 223 -6.61 63.82 54.46
CA ARG A 223 -5.78 63.54 53.27
C ARG A 223 -5.15 62.17 53.35
N GLU A 224 -4.59 61.79 54.50
CA GLU A 224 -4.05 60.45 54.73
C GLU A 224 -5.13 59.38 54.62
N MET A 225 -6.33 59.63 55.12
CA MET A 225 -7.47 58.71 55.00
C MET A 225 -7.87 58.52 53.52
N ARG A 226 -7.88 59.59 52.72
CA ARG A 226 -8.11 59.48 51.26
C ARG A 226 -6.97 58.77 50.53
N LEU A 227 -5.73 58.94 50.97
CA LEU A 227 -4.58 58.26 50.40
C LEU A 227 -4.61 56.76 50.72
N LYS A 228 -4.96 56.42 51.96
CA LYS A 228 -5.22 55.05 52.41
C LYS A 228 -6.34 54.41 51.59
N ASP A 229 -7.47 55.08 51.40
CA ASP A 229 -8.58 54.55 50.60
C ASP A 229 -8.20 54.30 49.12
N LYS A 230 -7.28 55.11 48.57
CA LYS A 230 -6.73 54.88 47.22
C LYS A 230 -5.79 53.67 47.19
N LEU A 231 -4.87 53.58 48.14
CA LEU A 231 -3.95 52.44 48.27
C LEU A 231 -4.71 51.14 48.55
N ASP A 232 -5.76 51.16 49.38
CA ASP A 232 -6.61 49.99 49.64
C ASP A 232 -7.36 49.55 48.38
N LYS A 233 -7.73 50.47 47.48
CA LYS A 233 -8.31 50.14 46.17
C LYS A 233 -7.27 49.57 45.22
N GLU A 234 -6.07 50.13 45.17
CA GLU A 234 -4.95 49.62 44.36
C GLU A 234 -4.52 48.23 44.81
N VAL A 235 -4.42 47.98 46.12
CA VAL A 235 -4.12 46.65 46.68
C VAL A 235 -5.20 45.64 46.31
N LYS A 236 -6.48 46.01 46.41
CA LYS A 236 -7.58 45.14 45.96
C LYS A 236 -7.53 44.86 44.46
N GLN A 237 -7.22 45.86 43.65
CA GLN A 237 -7.09 45.69 42.20
C GLN A 237 -5.91 44.78 41.85
N LEU A 238 -4.74 44.98 42.47
CA LEU A 238 -3.57 44.12 42.30
C LEU A 238 -3.84 42.68 42.77
N HIS A 239 -4.67 42.50 43.80
CA HIS A 239 -5.09 41.18 44.24
C HIS A 239 -5.96 40.47 43.19
N VAL A 240 -6.94 41.18 42.62
CA VAL A 240 -7.77 40.66 41.52
C VAL A 240 -6.92 40.34 40.29
N ASP A 241 -5.97 41.20 39.95
CA ASP A 241 -5.06 40.97 38.81
C ASP A 241 -4.13 39.78 39.07
N MET A 242 -3.65 39.59 40.30
CA MET A 242 -2.86 38.43 40.70
C MET A 242 -3.69 37.13 40.64
N GLU A 243 -4.95 37.16 41.09
CA GLU A 243 -5.87 36.02 40.99
C GLU A 243 -6.17 35.67 39.53
N ALA A 244 -6.38 36.67 38.67
CA ALA A 244 -6.53 36.47 37.23
C ALA A 244 -5.29 35.83 36.61
N LYS A 245 -4.09 36.33 36.95
CA LYS A 245 -2.82 35.74 36.48
C LYS A 245 -2.57 34.33 37.02
N MET A 246 -2.97 34.03 38.26
CA MET A 246 -2.96 32.65 38.77
C MET A 246 -3.94 31.75 38.00
N GLY A 247 -5.09 32.27 37.59
CA GLY A 247 -6.05 31.58 36.72
C GLY A 247 -5.43 31.25 35.36
N ASP A 248 -4.78 32.22 34.73
CA ASP A 248 -4.06 32.05 33.45
C ASP A 248 -2.94 31.00 33.57
N ILE A 249 -2.15 31.03 34.64
CA ILE A 249 -1.08 30.04 34.91
C ILE A 249 -1.67 28.63 35.06
N LYS A 250 -2.78 28.48 35.77
CA LYS A 250 -3.46 27.17 35.91
C LYS A 250 -4.01 26.68 34.57
N ALA A 251 -4.56 27.56 33.75
CA ALA A 251 -5.05 27.22 32.42
C ALA A 251 -3.90 26.78 31.49
N LEU A 252 -2.77 27.50 31.50
CA LEU A 252 -1.57 27.17 30.74
C LEU A 252 -0.93 25.85 31.21
N ASN A 253 -0.90 25.58 32.52
CA ASN A 253 -0.41 24.30 33.06
C ASN A 253 -1.28 23.13 32.60
N LEU A 254 -2.61 23.28 32.64
CA LEU A 254 -3.55 22.26 32.16
C LEU A 254 -3.39 22.01 30.64
N GLN A 255 -3.15 23.08 29.87
CA GLN A 255 -2.86 22.97 28.44
C GLN A 255 -1.52 22.27 28.18
N GLY A 256 -0.50 22.55 28.99
CA GLY A 256 0.80 21.88 28.92
C GLY A 256 0.78 20.40 29.34
N GLU A 257 -0.12 20.01 30.24
CA GLU A 257 -0.36 18.60 30.59
C GLU A 257 -1.06 17.85 29.46
N ARG A 258 -2.12 18.43 28.87
CA ARG A 258 -2.80 17.86 27.69
C ARG A 258 -1.85 17.69 26.50
N ALA A 259 -1.02 18.70 26.22
CA ALA A 259 -0.01 18.61 25.17
C ALA A 259 1.02 17.51 25.45
N ARG A 260 1.40 17.28 26.72
CA ARG A 260 2.29 16.18 27.11
C ARG A 260 1.63 14.80 26.93
N GLU A 261 0.36 14.66 27.27
CA GLU A 261 -0.40 13.41 27.04
C GLU A 261 -0.57 13.11 25.54
N GLU A 262 -0.89 14.14 24.73
CA GLU A 262 -0.93 14.01 23.27
C GLU A 262 0.43 13.66 22.69
N GLN A 263 1.52 14.27 23.16
CA GLN A 263 2.87 13.93 22.77
C GLN A 263 3.19 12.45 23.09
N GLN A 264 2.88 11.97 24.29
CA GLN A 264 3.11 10.57 24.67
C GLN A 264 2.29 9.59 23.81
N ARG A 265 1.03 9.94 23.50
CA ARG A 265 0.18 9.15 22.61
C ARG A 265 0.74 9.08 21.19
N LEU A 266 1.19 10.21 20.66
CA LEU A 266 1.84 10.29 19.35
C LEU A 266 3.16 9.52 19.33
N GLU A 267 3.96 9.58 20.39
CA GLU A 267 5.21 8.81 20.52
C GLU A 267 4.96 7.29 20.56
N GLN A 268 3.89 6.84 21.23
CA GLN A 268 3.48 5.42 21.20
C GLN A 268 3.03 4.99 19.80
N GLN A 269 2.21 5.80 19.12
CA GLN A 269 1.82 5.54 17.73
C GLN A 269 3.03 5.51 16.78
N LEU A 270 4.01 6.38 16.99
CA LEU A 270 5.26 6.41 16.22
C LEU A 270 6.10 5.15 16.44
N LYS A 271 6.14 4.62 17.67
CA LYS A 271 6.80 3.33 17.98
C LYS A 271 6.09 2.15 17.31
N GLU A 272 4.76 2.11 17.36
CA GLU A 272 3.98 1.06 16.70
C GLU A 272 4.15 1.11 15.17
N LEU A 273 4.11 2.31 14.58
CA LEU A 273 4.37 2.51 13.16
C LEU A 273 5.79 2.13 12.77
N LYS A 274 6.80 2.40 13.61
CA LYS A 274 8.19 1.93 13.38
C LYS A 274 8.29 0.41 13.38
N ILE A 275 7.68 -0.27 14.34
CA ILE A 275 7.67 -1.74 14.39
C ILE A 275 6.95 -2.34 13.18
N MET A 276 5.82 -1.75 12.77
CA MET A 276 5.11 -2.16 11.57
C MET A 276 5.94 -1.91 10.30
N ASN A 277 6.62 -0.76 10.20
CA ASN A 277 7.47 -0.45 9.07
C ASN A 277 8.68 -1.41 9.00
N GLU A 278 9.31 -1.75 10.13
CA GLU A 278 10.39 -2.74 10.20
C GLU A 278 9.94 -4.16 9.79
N ARG A 279 8.70 -4.54 10.08
CA ARG A 279 8.12 -5.81 9.61
C ARG A 279 7.88 -5.75 8.10
N SER A 280 7.27 -4.67 7.62
CA SER A 280 7.03 -4.46 6.19
C SER A 280 8.33 -4.40 5.38
N THR A 281 9.39 -3.75 5.88
CA THR A 281 10.70 -3.72 5.21
C THR A 281 11.35 -5.10 5.17
N LYS A 282 11.27 -5.90 6.23
CA LYS A 282 11.75 -7.29 6.22
C LYS A 282 10.98 -8.17 5.24
N GLU A 283 9.66 -8.00 5.14
CA GLU A 283 8.85 -8.69 4.14
C GLU A 283 9.21 -8.24 2.71
N LEU A 284 9.46 -6.95 2.52
CA LEU A 284 9.93 -6.38 1.25
C LEU A 284 11.31 -6.94 0.86
N GLU A 285 12.26 -6.98 1.78
CA GLU A 285 13.59 -7.59 1.58
C GLU A 285 13.48 -9.07 1.22
N GLN A 286 12.62 -9.83 1.91
CA GLN A 286 12.38 -11.25 1.56
C GLN A 286 11.77 -11.40 0.17
N MET A 287 10.82 -10.55 -0.21
CA MET A 287 10.22 -10.55 -1.54
C MET A 287 11.22 -10.10 -2.60
N GLN A 288 12.12 -9.16 -2.28
CA GLN A 288 13.19 -8.69 -3.16
C GLN A 288 14.22 -9.80 -3.41
N VAL A 289 14.60 -10.57 -2.39
CA VAL A 289 15.47 -11.76 -2.53
C VAL A 289 14.80 -12.87 -3.35
N LYS A 290 13.49 -13.07 -3.22
CA LYS A 290 12.75 -14.01 -4.08
C LYS A 290 12.69 -13.52 -5.52
N ASN A 291 12.46 -12.22 -5.71
CA ASN A 291 12.38 -11.61 -7.03
C ASN A 291 13.73 -11.67 -7.75
N THR A 292 14.84 -11.38 -7.07
CA THR A 292 16.18 -11.52 -7.67
C THR A 292 16.52 -12.96 -8.05
N LYS A 293 16.11 -13.96 -7.25
CA LYS A 293 16.25 -15.38 -7.61
C LYS A 293 15.43 -15.74 -8.86
N LEU A 294 14.17 -15.34 -8.92
CA LEU A 294 13.32 -15.57 -10.08
C LEU A 294 13.82 -14.83 -11.32
N GLN A 295 14.41 -13.65 -11.15
CA GLN A 295 14.99 -12.86 -12.23
C GLN A 295 16.27 -13.53 -12.77
N GLN A 296 17.12 -14.07 -11.89
CA GLN A 296 18.27 -14.90 -12.27
C GLN A 296 17.84 -16.19 -12.97
N GLU A 297 16.77 -16.86 -12.52
CA GLU A 297 16.21 -18.04 -13.19
C GLU A 297 15.65 -17.70 -14.58
N CYS A 298 14.96 -16.55 -14.71
CA CYS A 298 14.48 -16.05 -16.00
C CYS A 298 15.62 -15.69 -16.96
N GLU A 299 16.69 -15.06 -16.47
CA GLU A 299 17.90 -14.77 -17.27
C GLU A 299 18.60 -16.05 -17.72
N GLN A 300 18.70 -17.05 -16.83
CA GLN A 300 19.22 -18.38 -17.16
C GLN A 300 18.37 -19.06 -18.24
N LEU A 301 17.04 -19.09 -18.09
CA LEU A 301 16.14 -19.66 -19.08
C LEU A 301 16.19 -18.89 -20.42
N SER A 302 16.36 -17.56 -20.38
CA SER A 302 16.54 -16.74 -21.59
C SER A 302 17.84 -17.09 -22.32
N SER A 303 18.94 -17.23 -21.58
CA SER A 303 20.23 -17.63 -22.18
C SER A 303 20.19 -19.05 -22.78
N VAL A 304 19.48 -19.99 -22.15
CA VAL A 304 19.25 -21.34 -22.69
C VAL A 304 18.39 -21.27 -23.96
N LYS A 305 17.34 -20.43 -23.96
CA LYS A 305 16.48 -20.22 -25.13
C LYS A 305 17.26 -19.60 -26.30
N GLU A 306 18.10 -18.61 -26.05
CA GLU A 306 18.97 -18.01 -27.08
C GLU A 306 19.96 -19.05 -27.64
N ARG A 307 20.55 -19.87 -26.77
CA ARG A 307 21.44 -20.96 -27.20
C ARG A 307 20.73 -21.98 -28.10
N LEU A 308 19.53 -22.42 -27.71
CA LEU A 308 18.71 -23.34 -28.51
C LEU A 308 18.22 -22.69 -29.81
N SER A 309 17.97 -21.39 -29.82
CA SER A 309 17.62 -20.64 -31.03
C SER A 309 18.79 -20.58 -32.01
N LEU A 310 20.00 -20.32 -31.51
CA LEU A 310 21.24 -20.33 -32.31
C LEU A 310 21.52 -21.73 -32.87
N GLU A 311 21.34 -22.77 -32.06
CA GLU A 311 21.52 -24.17 -32.47
C GLU A 311 20.48 -24.59 -33.54
N ASN A 312 19.22 -24.18 -33.38
CA ASN A 312 18.21 -24.36 -34.42
C ASN A 312 18.56 -23.61 -35.70
N GLN A 313 19.07 -22.38 -35.59
CA GLN A 313 19.45 -21.59 -36.76
C GLN A 313 20.65 -22.20 -37.50
N GLN A 314 21.63 -22.76 -36.76
CA GLN A 314 22.72 -23.56 -37.31
C GLN A 314 22.20 -24.81 -38.04
N ASN A 315 21.34 -25.60 -37.41
CA ASN A 315 20.73 -26.78 -38.03
C ASN A 315 19.91 -26.44 -39.28
N THR A 316 19.19 -25.32 -39.30
CA THR A 316 18.46 -24.88 -40.50
C THR A 316 19.40 -24.45 -41.63
N ASN A 317 20.55 -23.86 -41.31
CA ASN A 317 21.56 -23.51 -42.31
C ASN A 317 22.27 -24.76 -42.84
N GLU A 318 22.55 -25.75 -42.00
CA GLU A 318 23.08 -27.06 -42.42
C GLU A 318 22.09 -27.80 -43.34
N LEU A 319 20.79 -27.78 -43.01
CA LEU A 319 19.75 -28.33 -43.89
C LEU A 319 19.70 -27.63 -45.25
N LYS A 320 19.79 -26.29 -45.28
CA LYS A 320 19.84 -25.53 -46.54
C LYS A 320 21.08 -25.87 -47.38
N MET A 321 22.25 -25.98 -46.75
CA MET A 321 23.48 -26.40 -47.45
C MET A 321 23.32 -27.82 -48.04
N ARG A 322 22.68 -28.75 -47.32
CA ARG A 322 22.40 -30.10 -47.82
C ARG A 322 21.34 -30.12 -48.92
N GLU A 323 20.33 -29.26 -48.85
CA GLU A 323 19.34 -29.09 -49.92
C GLU A 323 19.97 -28.51 -51.19
N GLU A 324 20.89 -27.56 -51.04
CA GLU A 324 21.67 -26.99 -52.15
C GLU A 324 22.61 -28.03 -52.77
N GLU A 325 23.30 -28.86 -51.98
CA GLU A 325 24.10 -30.00 -52.44
C GLU A 325 23.26 -31.02 -53.21
N VAL A 326 22.06 -31.35 -52.72
CA VAL A 326 21.10 -32.23 -53.43
C VAL A 326 20.61 -31.60 -54.72
N SER A 327 20.40 -30.28 -54.75
CA SER A 327 20.02 -29.54 -55.97
C SER A 327 21.14 -29.55 -57.02
N GLN A 328 22.40 -29.43 -56.59
CA GLN A 328 23.58 -29.51 -57.46
C GLN A 328 23.74 -30.92 -58.02
N MET A 329 23.60 -31.96 -57.19
CA MET A 329 23.59 -33.36 -57.61
C MET A 329 22.46 -33.65 -58.63
N ARG A 330 21.27 -33.07 -58.46
CA ARG A 330 20.17 -33.17 -59.44
C ARG A 330 20.49 -32.48 -60.77
N GLN A 331 21.19 -31.34 -60.74
CA GLN A 331 21.65 -30.66 -61.94
C GLN A 331 22.79 -31.41 -62.65
N GLU A 332 23.68 -32.08 -61.91
CA GLU A 332 24.72 -32.95 -62.48
C GLU A 332 24.13 -34.20 -63.11
N ILE A 333 23.12 -34.81 -62.47
CA ILE A 333 22.35 -35.92 -63.05
C ILE A 333 21.65 -35.47 -64.35
N ALA A 334 21.06 -34.26 -64.39
CA ALA A 334 20.44 -33.70 -65.59
C ALA A 334 21.43 -33.40 -66.72
N LYS A 335 22.69 -33.05 -66.40
CA LYS A 335 23.77 -32.89 -67.39
C LYS A 335 24.26 -34.24 -67.91
N GLN A 336 24.35 -35.25 -67.04
CA GLN A 336 24.70 -36.63 -67.40
C GLN A 336 23.64 -37.29 -68.32
N THR A 337 22.34 -37.06 -68.07
CA THR A 337 21.26 -37.55 -68.96
C THR A 337 21.27 -36.86 -70.32
N LYS A 338 21.52 -35.54 -70.39
CA LYS A 338 21.66 -34.82 -71.68
C LYS A 338 22.88 -35.29 -72.49
N MET A 339 23.99 -35.63 -71.83
CA MET A 339 25.19 -36.18 -72.48
C MET A 339 24.96 -37.61 -73.00
N ARG A 340 24.13 -38.40 -72.31
CA ARG A 340 23.68 -39.74 -72.76
C ARG A 340 22.73 -39.66 -73.97
N GLU A 341 21.82 -38.69 -74.02
CA GLU A 341 20.93 -38.43 -75.16
C GLU A 341 21.68 -37.98 -76.43
N ALA A 342 22.78 -37.23 -76.28
CA ALA A 342 23.61 -36.78 -77.40
C ALA A 342 24.44 -37.92 -78.05
N ILE A 343 24.85 -38.92 -77.25
CA ILE A 343 25.58 -40.11 -77.72
C ILE A 343 24.61 -41.10 -78.40
N GLN A 344 23.35 -41.17 -77.95
CA GLN A 344 22.32 -42.06 -78.52
C GLN A 344 21.82 -41.56 -79.90
N LYS A 345 21.81 -40.25 -80.15
CA LYS A 345 21.48 -39.65 -81.47
C LYS A 345 22.51 -39.93 -82.58
N LYS A 346 23.78 -40.20 -82.25
CA LYS A 346 24.82 -40.56 -83.23
C LYS A 346 24.77 -42.03 -83.67
N LEU A 347 24.07 -42.89 -82.92
CA LEU A 347 23.94 -44.31 -83.22
C LEU A 347 22.71 -44.59 -84.13
N HIS A 348 21.63 -43.81 -84.01
CA HIS A 348 20.42 -43.90 -84.86
C HIS A 348 20.62 -43.48 -86.32
N GLN A 349 21.48 -42.50 -86.63
CA GLN A 349 21.73 -42.07 -88.03
C GLN A 349 22.34 -43.15 -88.94
N MET A 350 22.94 -44.20 -88.37
CA MET A 350 23.54 -45.32 -89.15
C MET A 350 22.56 -46.49 -89.36
N GLU A 351 21.42 -46.52 -88.65
CA GLU A 351 20.42 -47.61 -88.73
C GLU A 351 19.23 -47.24 -89.66
N ASP A 352 18.96 -45.95 -89.85
CA ASP A 352 17.81 -45.41 -90.60
C ASP A 352 17.86 -45.59 -92.15
N GLN A 353 19.00 -45.91 -92.78
CA GLN A 353 19.08 -46.08 -94.24
C GLN A 353 18.59 -47.44 -94.78
N LYS A 354 18.26 -48.41 -93.91
CA LYS A 354 17.98 -49.80 -94.33
C LYS A 354 16.51 -50.24 -94.20
N ALA A 355 15.69 -49.54 -93.41
CA ALA A 355 14.38 -50.02 -92.98
C ALA A 355 13.18 -49.19 -93.49
N ASP A 356 13.42 -48.22 -94.39
CA ASP A 356 12.42 -47.24 -94.85
C ASP A 356 11.35 -47.75 -95.84
N VAL A 357 11.43 -48.98 -96.37
CA VAL A 357 10.54 -49.36 -97.49
C VAL A 357 9.33 -50.24 -97.13
N ASP A 358 9.38 -51.17 -96.17
CA ASP A 358 8.40 -52.28 -96.20
C ASP A 358 7.38 -52.42 -95.05
N VAL A 359 7.41 -51.62 -93.96
CA VAL A 359 6.58 -51.95 -92.76
C VAL A 359 5.58 -50.85 -92.30
N GLN A 360 5.63 -49.62 -92.83
CA GLN A 360 4.84 -48.48 -92.34
C GLN A 360 3.30 -48.54 -92.60
N LYS A 361 2.79 -49.54 -93.32
CA LYS A 361 1.36 -49.68 -93.66
C LYS A 361 0.51 -50.36 -92.56
N GLU A 362 1.12 -51.21 -91.72
CA GLU A 362 0.41 -52.00 -90.69
C GLU A 362 0.32 -51.27 -89.33
N THR A 363 1.19 -50.29 -89.06
CA THR A 363 1.26 -49.55 -87.78
C THR A 363 0.22 -48.44 -87.61
N LEU A 364 -0.36 -47.90 -88.69
CA LEU A 364 -1.26 -46.73 -88.62
C LEU A 364 -2.67 -47.02 -88.04
N LYS A 365 -3.09 -48.30 -87.95
CA LYS A 365 -4.36 -48.68 -87.28
C LYS A 365 -4.23 -48.94 -85.78
N ALA A 366 -3.03 -49.19 -85.26
CA ALA A 366 -2.78 -49.46 -83.83
C ALA A 366 -2.44 -48.19 -83.02
N GLN A 367 -2.01 -47.11 -83.68
CA GLN A 367 -1.58 -45.86 -83.04
C GLN A 367 -2.74 -44.93 -82.63
N ILE A 368 -3.93 -45.05 -83.22
CA ILE A 368 -5.10 -44.20 -82.87
C ILE A 368 -5.67 -44.57 -81.49
N ALA A 369 -5.76 -45.86 -81.14
CA ALA A 369 -6.32 -46.32 -79.87
C ALA A 369 -5.38 -46.15 -78.65
N GLY A 370 -4.06 -46.01 -78.86
CA GLY A 370 -3.09 -45.71 -77.80
C GLY A 370 -3.06 -44.22 -77.44
N LEU A 371 -3.17 -43.35 -78.44
CA LEU A 371 -3.16 -41.89 -78.25
C LEU A 371 -4.39 -41.37 -77.52
N GLU A 372 -5.57 -42.00 -77.66
CA GLU A 372 -6.78 -41.64 -76.90
C GLU A 372 -6.64 -41.96 -75.39
N LYS A 373 -5.93 -43.04 -75.03
CA LYS A 373 -5.69 -43.46 -73.64
C LYS A 373 -4.59 -42.64 -72.96
N ASP A 374 -3.56 -42.25 -73.70
CA ASP A 374 -2.50 -41.37 -73.20
C ASP A 374 -3.01 -39.92 -73.05
N LEU A 375 -3.91 -39.45 -73.93
CA LEU A 375 -4.61 -38.16 -73.79
C LEU A 375 -5.50 -38.12 -72.54
N GLU A 376 -6.21 -39.21 -72.22
CA GLU A 376 -7.05 -39.31 -71.02
C GLU A 376 -6.22 -39.41 -69.72
N SER A 377 -5.05 -40.06 -69.76
CA SER A 377 -4.12 -40.12 -68.62
C SER A 377 -3.40 -38.78 -68.38
N SER A 378 -3.08 -38.06 -69.45
CA SER A 378 -2.49 -36.71 -69.41
C SER A 378 -3.52 -35.66 -68.97
N GLN A 379 -4.79 -35.79 -69.37
CA GLN A 379 -5.89 -34.97 -68.83
C GLN A 379 -6.12 -35.22 -67.33
N LYS A 380 -6.08 -36.49 -66.87
CA LYS A 380 -6.16 -36.82 -65.43
C LYS A 380 -4.95 -36.33 -64.64
N GLN A 381 -3.75 -36.34 -65.23
CA GLN A 381 -2.55 -35.76 -64.61
C GLN A 381 -2.62 -34.24 -64.57
N VAL A 382 -3.09 -33.56 -65.63
CA VAL A 382 -3.32 -32.10 -65.65
C VAL A 382 -4.41 -31.69 -64.66
N GLU A 383 -5.45 -32.50 -64.45
CA GLU A 383 -6.45 -32.26 -63.40
C GLU A 383 -5.91 -32.50 -61.99
N ALA A 384 -5.03 -33.48 -61.79
CA ALA A 384 -4.33 -33.70 -60.53
C ALA A 384 -3.34 -32.58 -60.22
N ASP A 385 -2.59 -32.12 -61.22
CA ASP A 385 -1.66 -31.02 -61.13
C ASP A 385 -2.40 -29.69 -60.93
N LYS A 386 -3.56 -29.50 -61.57
CA LYS A 386 -4.46 -28.35 -61.29
C LYS A 386 -4.96 -28.35 -59.85
N LYS A 387 -5.40 -29.50 -59.33
CA LYS A 387 -5.81 -29.64 -57.92
C LYS A 387 -4.64 -29.39 -56.97
N ALA A 388 -3.45 -29.88 -57.28
CA ALA A 388 -2.24 -29.61 -56.50
C ALA A 388 -1.84 -28.13 -56.56
N THR A 389 -1.94 -27.47 -57.72
CA THR A 389 -1.71 -26.02 -57.82
C THR A 389 -2.77 -25.21 -57.09
N ASP A 390 -4.05 -25.63 -57.12
CA ASP A 390 -5.12 -24.96 -56.39
C ASP A 390 -4.97 -25.16 -54.88
N GLU A 391 -4.49 -26.33 -54.43
CA GLU A 391 -4.13 -26.60 -53.04
C GLU A 391 -2.93 -25.74 -52.60
N LEU A 392 -1.90 -25.63 -53.43
CA LEU A 392 -0.74 -24.76 -53.16
C LEU A 392 -1.11 -23.26 -53.19
N ILE A 393 -2.04 -22.84 -54.05
CA ILE A 393 -2.57 -21.46 -54.06
C ILE A 393 -3.40 -21.21 -52.80
N ARG A 394 -4.22 -22.18 -52.35
CA ARG A 394 -4.96 -22.09 -51.08
C ARG A 394 -4.02 -22.06 -49.89
N GLU A 395 -2.97 -22.89 -49.87
CA GLU A 395 -1.96 -22.88 -48.81
C GLU A 395 -1.17 -21.56 -48.81
N ARG A 396 -0.78 -21.05 -49.99
CA ARG A 396 -0.20 -19.72 -50.14
C ARG A 396 -1.13 -18.64 -49.61
N ASP A 397 -2.42 -18.71 -49.90
CA ASP A 397 -3.41 -17.71 -49.44
C ASP A 397 -3.70 -17.79 -47.95
N ILE A 398 -3.70 -19.00 -47.38
CA ILE A 398 -3.80 -19.23 -45.95
C ILE A 398 -2.53 -18.71 -45.26
N LEU A 399 -1.36 -19.01 -45.78
CA LEU A 399 -0.07 -18.53 -45.27
C LEU A 399 0.05 -17.02 -45.41
N ASN A 400 -0.39 -16.43 -46.51
CA ASN A 400 -0.38 -14.98 -46.72
C ASN A 400 -1.39 -14.28 -45.79
N LYS A 401 -2.60 -14.84 -45.59
CA LYS A 401 -3.54 -14.36 -44.58
C LYS A 401 -2.99 -14.50 -43.16
N ASN A 402 -2.31 -15.59 -42.85
CA ASN A 402 -1.70 -15.80 -41.53
C ASN A 402 -0.50 -14.87 -41.32
N MET A 403 0.29 -14.61 -42.36
CA MET A 403 1.38 -13.63 -42.36
C MET A 403 0.83 -12.21 -42.15
N ILE A 404 -0.25 -11.82 -42.84
CA ILE A 404 -0.89 -10.51 -42.65
C ILE A 404 -1.50 -10.39 -41.25
N LYS A 405 -2.15 -11.44 -40.73
CA LYS A 405 -2.68 -11.47 -39.35
C LYS A 405 -1.55 -11.38 -38.31
N ALA A 406 -0.44 -12.09 -38.54
CA ALA A 406 0.74 -12.00 -37.70
C ALA A 406 1.37 -10.60 -37.76
N ALA A 407 1.50 -10.02 -38.95
CA ALA A 407 2.00 -8.66 -39.17
C ALA A 407 1.12 -7.60 -38.48
N GLN A 408 -0.20 -7.72 -38.58
CA GLN A 408 -1.15 -6.84 -37.88
C GLN A 408 -1.12 -7.06 -36.36
N SER A 409 -0.92 -8.29 -35.89
CA SER A 409 -0.74 -8.57 -34.47
C SER A 409 0.56 -7.99 -33.94
N THR A 410 1.66 -8.08 -34.71
CA THR A 410 2.94 -7.46 -34.35
C THR A 410 2.84 -5.94 -34.40
N GLU A 411 2.11 -5.35 -35.34
CA GLU A 411 1.89 -3.90 -35.42
C GLU A 411 1.07 -3.39 -34.23
N LYS A 412 0.05 -4.15 -33.79
CA LYS A 412 -0.67 -3.89 -32.54
C LYS A 412 0.22 -4.03 -31.31
N GLN A 413 1.10 -5.03 -31.27
CA GLN A 413 2.08 -5.15 -30.20
C GLN A 413 3.07 -3.99 -30.21
N LEU A 414 3.49 -3.53 -31.38
CA LEU A 414 4.41 -2.41 -31.55
C LEU A 414 3.76 -1.08 -31.14
N SER A 415 2.46 -0.89 -31.41
CA SER A 415 1.71 0.27 -30.89
C SER A 415 1.51 0.21 -29.37
N ILE A 416 1.25 -0.97 -28.80
CA ILE A 416 1.22 -1.17 -27.34
C ILE A 416 2.59 -0.89 -26.73
N VAL A 417 3.69 -1.35 -27.33
CA VAL A 417 5.05 -1.06 -26.85
C VAL A 417 5.35 0.44 -26.89
N LYS A 418 4.96 1.15 -27.95
CA LYS A 418 5.10 2.61 -28.01
C LYS A 418 4.28 3.34 -26.93
N LEU A 419 3.08 2.84 -26.62
CA LEU A 419 2.26 3.37 -25.53
C LEU A 419 2.95 3.14 -24.18
N LEU A 420 3.46 1.91 -23.95
CA LEU A 420 4.20 1.56 -22.74
C LEU A 420 5.53 2.33 -22.61
N GLU A 421 6.19 2.67 -23.72
CA GLU A 421 7.36 3.55 -23.73
C GLU A 421 7.01 5.00 -23.38
N GLN A 422 5.83 5.49 -23.80
CA GLN A 422 5.31 6.78 -23.37
C GLN A 422 4.95 6.77 -21.88
N ASP A 423 4.25 5.72 -21.41
CA ASP A 423 3.90 5.55 -20.00
C ASP A 423 5.16 5.40 -19.13
N LYS A 424 6.19 4.72 -19.63
CA LYS A 424 7.50 4.66 -18.97
C LYS A 424 8.12 6.06 -18.84
N LYS A 425 8.07 6.88 -19.89
CA LYS A 425 8.60 8.25 -19.85
C LYS A 425 7.82 9.15 -18.90
N THR A 426 6.49 9.01 -18.82
CA THR A 426 5.68 9.77 -17.86
C THR A 426 6.00 9.33 -16.43
N LEU A 427 6.08 8.02 -16.16
CA LEU A 427 6.48 7.49 -14.85
C LEU A 427 7.92 7.90 -14.48
N GLU A 428 8.87 7.91 -15.42
CA GLU A 428 10.22 8.42 -15.20
C GLU A 428 10.21 9.90 -14.83
N HIS A 429 9.35 10.69 -15.46
CA HIS A 429 9.17 12.11 -15.14
C HIS A 429 8.56 12.30 -13.74
N GLU A 430 7.55 11.50 -13.39
CA GLU A 430 6.95 11.48 -12.04
C GLU A 430 7.97 11.07 -10.97
N ILE A 431 8.74 10.00 -11.21
CA ILE A 431 9.84 9.57 -10.32
C ILE A 431 10.86 10.69 -10.15
N ASN A 432 11.21 11.40 -11.22
CA ASN A 432 12.13 12.53 -11.12
C ASN A 432 11.52 13.70 -10.33
N GLY A 433 10.22 13.96 -10.50
CA GLY A 433 9.45 14.91 -9.68
C GLY A 433 9.47 14.54 -8.19
N TYR A 434 9.20 13.27 -7.86
CA TYR A 434 9.28 12.77 -6.49
C TYR A 434 10.71 12.81 -5.92
N ARG A 435 11.75 12.57 -6.74
CA ARG A 435 13.15 12.74 -6.32
C ARG A 435 13.49 14.20 -5.99
N GLN A 436 13.02 15.14 -6.80
CA GLN A 436 13.21 16.57 -6.54
C GLN A 436 12.46 17.01 -5.29
N GLU A 437 11.24 16.52 -5.08
CA GLU A 437 10.47 16.80 -3.88
C GLU A 437 11.11 16.19 -2.63
N ALA A 438 11.59 14.95 -2.71
CA ALA A 438 12.37 14.33 -1.64
C ALA A 438 13.64 15.13 -1.31
N GLN A 439 14.35 15.67 -2.31
CA GLN A 439 15.49 16.56 -2.08
C GLN A 439 15.10 17.89 -1.41
N LYS A 440 13.95 18.49 -1.78
CA LYS A 440 13.45 19.69 -1.09
C LYS A 440 13.08 19.39 0.36
N GLN A 441 12.37 18.29 0.60
CA GLN A 441 12.02 17.84 1.95
C GLN A 441 13.29 17.57 2.78
N HIS A 442 14.33 16.99 2.18
CA HIS A 442 15.61 16.76 2.87
C HIS A 442 16.32 18.08 3.25
N LYS A 443 16.27 19.11 2.39
CA LYS A 443 16.79 20.45 2.70
C LYS A 443 15.99 21.12 3.82
N ILE A 444 14.66 20.98 3.82
CA ILE A 444 13.78 21.49 4.88
C ILE A 444 14.09 20.79 6.21
N ILE A 445 14.24 19.45 6.19
CA ILE A 445 14.64 18.68 7.38
C ILE A 445 15.99 19.16 7.91
N GLN A 446 17.01 19.34 7.06
CA GLN A 446 18.31 19.88 7.50
C GLN A 446 18.22 21.30 8.07
N GLN A 447 17.31 22.14 7.57
CA GLN A 447 17.05 23.46 8.16
C GLN A 447 16.40 23.35 9.54
N LEU A 448 15.36 22.52 9.67
CA LEU A 448 14.68 22.27 10.94
C LEU A 448 15.61 21.63 11.97
N GLU A 449 16.54 20.77 11.56
CA GLU A 449 17.58 20.21 12.42
C GLU A 449 18.55 21.29 12.93
N LYS A 450 18.96 22.23 12.06
CA LYS A 450 19.80 23.36 12.47
C LYS A 450 19.05 24.31 13.42
N GLU A 451 17.76 24.53 13.21
CA GLU A 451 16.92 25.33 14.11
C GLU A 451 16.74 24.63 15.46
N ARG A 452 16.46 23.32 15.46
CA ARG A 452 16.44 22.49 16.67
C ARG A 452 17.75 22.62 17.44
N ASP A 453 18.89 22.48 16.79
CA ASP A 453 20.19 22.55 17.45
C ASP A 453 20.49 23.96 17.99
N ARG A 454 20.03 25.01 17.30
CA ARG A 454 20.06 26.39 17.83
C ARG A 454 19.21 26.53 19.10
N TYR A 455 17.97 26.04 19.08
CA TYR A 455 17.09 26.10 20.25
C TYR A 455 17.60 25.26 21.41
N ILE A 456 18.21 24.09 21.15
CA ILE A 456 18.89 23.28 22.18
C ILE A 456 20.01 24.08 22.83
N ASN A 457 20.85 24.76 22.03
CA ASN A 457 21.94 25.59 22.55
C ASN A 457 21.43 26.81 23.32
N GLU A 458 20.36 27.48 22.86
CA GLU A 458 19.73 28.58 23.59
C GLU A 458 19.12 28.11 24.92
N THR A 459 18.45 26.96 24.92
CA THR A 459 17.86 26.35 26.12
C THR A 459 18.95 25.95 27.11
N SER A 460 20.06 25.38 26.63
CA SER A 460 21.23 25.06 27.44
C SER A 460 21.86 26.32 28.06
N ASN A 461 22.00 27.39 27.30
CA ASN A 461 22.52 28.67 27.79
C ASN A 461 21.57 29.32 28.84
N LEU A 462 20.25 29.23 28.62
CA LEU A 462 19.27 29.71 29.60
C LEU A 462 19.28 28.84 30.86
N MET A 463 19.42 27.52 30.74
CA MET A 463 19.54 26.60 31.86
C MET A 463 20.80 26.90 32.69
N GLN A 464 21.93 27.20 32.04
CA GLN A 464 23.15 27.63 32.72
C GLN A 464 22.96 28.97 33.46
N LYS A 465 22.23 29.93 32.88
CA LYS A 465 21.88 31.19 33.55
C LYS A 465 20.96 30.97 34.75
N VAL A 466 20.01 30.03 34.66
CA VAL A 466 19.16 29.65 35.79
C VAL A 466 19.98 29.02 36.90
N GLN A 467 20.93 28.13 36.60
CA GLN A 467 21.84 27.57 37.60
C GLN A 467 22.68 28.64 38.32
N LEU A 468 23.22 29.62 37.59
CA LEU A 468 23.93 30.76 38.19
C LEU A 468 23.02 31.60 39.10
N LYS A 469 21.76 31.82 38.70
CA LYS A 469 20.79 32.55 39.53
C LYS A 469 20.36 31.75 40.76
N MET A 470 20.30 30.41 40.67
CA MET A 470 20.07 29.55 41.82
C MET A 470 21.24 29.63 42.82
N SER A 471 22.50 29.64 42.36
CA SER A 471 23.63 29.85 43.27
C SER A 471 23.63 31.24 43.92
N ASP A 472 23.18 32.28 43.21
CA ASP A 472 23.01 33.62 43.81
C ASP A 472 21.96 33.60 44.93
N VAL A 473 20.87 32.83 44.76
CA VAL A 473 19.82 32.66 45.79
C VAL A 473 20.36 31.92 47.00
N GLU A 474 21.12 30.85 46.82
CA GLU A 474 21.76 30.11 47.93
C GLU A 474 22.69 31.02 48.76
N VAL A 475 23.47 31.89 48.10
CA VAL A 475 24.31 32.88 48.79
C VAL A 475 23.45 33.88 49.58
N LYS A 476 22.32 34.33 49.02
CA LYS A 476 21.39 35.24 49.72
C LYS A 476 20.66 34.57 50.88
N GLU A 477 20.34 33.28 50.78
CA GLU A 477 19.79 32.50 51.89
C GLU A 477 20.80 32.36 53.04
N MET A 478 22.08 32.18 52.72
CA MET A 478 23.16 32.15 53.71
C MET A 478 23.31 33.52 54.43
N GLU A 479 23.24 34.63 53.69
CA GLU A 479 23.25 35.97 54.29
C GLU A 479 22.03 36.18 55.21
N ILE A 480 20.83 35.75 54.79
CA ILE A 480 19.62 35.82 55.60
C ILE A 480 19.77 34.99 56.89
N PHE A 481 20.38 33.81 56.80
CA PHE A 481 20.67 32.96 57.96
C PHE A 481 21.59 33.67 58.96
N ASP A 482 22.67 34.30 58.49
CA ASP A 482 23.59 35.06 59.34
C ASP A 482 22.92 36.26 60.02
N TRP A 483 22.03 36.96 59.31
CA TRP A 483 21.25 38.06 59.89
C TRP A 483 20.23 37.58 60.92
N ARG A 484 19.55 36.45 60.67
CA ARG A 484 18.64 35.82 61.66
C ARG A 484 19.37 35.43 62.94
N LYS A 485 20.60 34.91 62.82
CA LYS A 485 21.45 34.59 63.98
C LYS A 485 21.80 35.83 64.79
N LYS A 486 22.17 36.94 64.14
CA LYS A 486 22.44 38.22 64.82
C LYS A 486 21.22 38.80 65.53
N VAL A 487 20.02 38.64 64.94
CA VAL A 487 18.75 39.04 65.58
C VAL A 487 18.49 38.20 66.84
N SER A 488 18.66 36.87 66.75
CA SER A 488 18.53 35.96 67.90
C SER A 488 19.50 36.30 69.04
N GLU A 489 20.74 36.67 68.73
CA GLU A 489 21.74 37.08 69.73
C GLU A 489 21.37 38.42 70.41
N ALA A 490 20.75 39.35 69.68
CA ALA A 490 20.25 40.60 70.22
C ALA A 490 19.00 40.40 71.11
N GLU A 491 18.09 39.52 70.70
CA GLU A 491 16.91 39.13 71.49
C GLU A 491 17.30 38.46 72.82
N CYS A 492 18.37 37.65 72.83
CA CYS A 492 18.87 37.02 74.05
C CYS A 492 19.46 38.04 75.04
N LYS A 493 20.17 39.07 74.53
CA LYS A 493 20.70 40.19 75.35
C LYS A 493 19.58 41.07 75.92
N LEU A 494 18.49 41.26 75.17
CA LEU A 494 17.31 41.99 75.62
C LEU A 494 16.63 41.26 76.80
N LYS A 495 16.43 39.94 76.68
CA LYS A 495 15.89 39.10 77.76
C LYS A 495 16.73 39.13 79.04
N GLN A 496 18.04 39.26 78.91
CA GLN A 496 18.94 39.34 80.06
C GLN A 496 18.80 40.66 80.82
N GLN A 497 18.49 41.76 80.12
CA GLN A 497 18.21 43.08 80.71
C GLN A 497 16.79 43.14 81.31
N GLU A 498 15.82 42.47 80.71
CA GLU A 498 14.44 42.37 81.23
C GLU A 498 14.39 41.67 82.60
N ASN A 499 15.14 40.58 82.78
CA ASN A 499 15.22 39.85 84.06
C ASN A 499 15.80 40.68 85.22
N LEU A 500 16.71 41.63 84.93
CA LEU A 500 17.29 42.55 85.92
C LEU A 500 16.28 43.62 86.38
N LEU A 501 15.37 44.03 85.48
CA LEU A 501 14.28 44.96 85.79
C LEU A 501 13.12 44.27 86.54
N GLU A 502 12.84 42.99 86.27
CA GLU A 502 11.79 42.22 86.96
C GLU A 502 12.05 42.05 88.47
N SER A 503 13.32 41.95 88.90
CA SER A 503 13.69 41.88 90.32
C SER A 503 13.24 43.12 91.10
N VAL A 504 13.46 44.32 90.54
CA VAL A 504 13.12 45.61 91.17
C VAL A 504 11.61 45.88 91.13
N ILE A 505 10.92 45.27 90.17
CA ILE A 505 9.46 45.36 90.01
C ILE A 505 8.70 44.44 90.99
N SER A 506 9.32 43.33 91.42
CA SER A 506 8.69 42.34 92.32
C SER A 506 8.34 42.89 93.72
N GLU A 507 9.16 43.81 94.25
CA GLU A 507 8.95 44.43 95.58
C GLU A 507 7.84 45.50 95.57
N ARG A 508 7.63 46.16 94.42
CA ARG A 508 6.55 47.13 94.21
C ARG A 508 5.19 46.45 93.96
N ASN A 509 5.19 45.27 93.35
CA ASN A 509 3.99 44.61 92.85
C ASN A 509 3.15 43.89 93.92
N LEU A 510 3.66 43.63 95.12
CA LEU A 510 2.91 42.97 96.20
C LEU A 510 1.69 43.81 96.67
N TYR A 511 1.83 45.14 96.71
CA TYR A 511 0.75 46.04 97.13
C TYR A 511 -0.18 46.48 95.99
N SER A 512 0.18 46.21 94.72
CA SER A 512 -0.65 46.48 93.54
C SER A 512 -1.56 45.30 93.17
N LYS A 513 -1.18 44.08 93.58
CA LYS A 513 -1.85 42.81 93.21
C LYS A 513 -3.30 42.68 93.71
N ASN A 514 -3.58 43.18 94.92
CA ASN A 514 -4.93 43.11 95.50
C ASN A 514 -5.97 44.02 94.80
N LEU A 515 -5.52 45.01 94.02
CA LEU A 515 -6.41 45.91 93.27
C LEU A 515 -6.70 45.38 91.84
N ILE A 516 -5.79 44.55 91.31
CA ILE A 516 -5.85 44.01 89.94
C ILE A 516 -6.75 42.77 89.86
N GLU A 517 -6.85 41.96 90.91
CA GLU A 517 -7.71 40.77 90.95
C GLU A 517 -9.21 41.11 90.70
N ALA A 518 -9.69 42.26 91.15
CA ALA A 518 -11.06 42.75 90.86
C ALA A 518 -11.26 43.27 89.42
N GLN A 519 -10.16 43.55 88.69
CA GLN A 519 -10.19 44.03 87.29
C GLN A 519 -10.01 42.89 86.27
N GLU A 520 -9.40 41.77 86.66
CA GLU A 520 -9.15 40.61 85.77
C GLU A 520 -10.41 39.77 85.48
N GLU A 521 -11.37 39.68 86.42
CA GLU A 521 -12.65 38.99 86.20
C GLU A 521 -13.50 39.64 85.08
N ILE A 522 -13.41 40.95 84.91
CA ILE A 522 -14.10 41.70 83.84
C ILE A 522 -13.42 41.49 82.47
N ALA A 523 -12.09 41.30 82.44
CA ALA A 523 -11.34 41.07 81.21
C ALA A 523 -11.48 39.64 80.68
N GLU A 524 -11.68 38.66 81.54
CA GLU A 524 -11.84 37.25 81.16
C GLU A 524 -13.13 36.99 80.36
N MET A 525 -14.22 37.69 80.71
CA MET A 525 -15.49 37.63 79.96
C MET A 525 -15.37 38.23 78.54
N LYS A 526 -14.53 39.25 78.35
CA LYS A 526 -14.26 39.84 77.02
C LYS A 526 -13.37 38.94 76.14
N ARG A 527 -12.46 38.15 76.72
CA ARG A 527 -11.63 37.19 75.96
C ARG A 527 -12.45 36.01 75.43
N LYS A 528 -13.39 35.47 76.21
CA LYS A 528 -14.29 34.38 75.77
C LYS A 528 -15.16 34.78 74.56
N MET A 529 -15.67 36.01 74.53
CA MET A 529 -16.44 36.54 73.38
C MET A 529 -15.59 36.66 72.10
N LYS A 530 -14.30 37.06 72.23
CA LYS A 530 -13.38 37.20 71.08
C LYS A 530 -12.97 35.83 70.50
N THR A 531 -12.77 34.82 71.33
CA THR A 531 -12.46 33.45 70.88
C THR A 531 -13.65 32.80 70.15
N MET A 532 -14.87 33.02 70.64
CA MET A 532 -16.10 32.56 69.99
C MET A 532 -16.30 33.21 68.60
N ASN A 533 -16.05 34.52 68.50
CA ASN A 533 -16.13 35.24 67.22
C ASN A 533 -15.10 34.75 66.20
N ASN A 534 -13.89 34.42 66.64
CA ASN A 534 -12.85 33.84 65.79
C ASN A 534 -13.15 32.41 65.33
N GLN A 535 -13.95 31.64 66.08
CA GLN A 535 -14.44 30.32 65.65
C GLN A 535 -15.54 30.46 64.59
N VAL A 536 -16.43 31.45 64.74
CA VAL A 536 -17.47 31.73 63.74
C VAL A 536 -16.87 32.18 62.41
N THR A 537 -15.80 32.99 62.40
CA THR A 537 -15.13 33.38 61.17
C THR A 537 -14.42 32.20 60.49
N ARG A 538 -13.74 31.33 61.25
CA ARG A 538 -13.12 30.10 60.70
C ARG A 538 -14.13 29.17 60.05
N LEU A 539 -15.28 28.94 60.69
CA LEU A 539 -16.34 28.09 60.12
C LEU A 539 -16.95 28.72 58.86
N ARG A 540 -17.04 30.06 58.78
CA ARG A 540 -17.46 30.75 57.55
C ARG A 540 -16.45 30.58 56.42
N ASP A 541 -15.15 30.70 56.71
CA ASP A 541 -14.09 30.53 55.71
C ASP A 541 -13.99 29.07 55.22
N GLU A 542 -14.28 28.09 56.09
CA GLU A 542 -14.37 26.68 55.70
C GLU A 542 -15.60 26.39 54.82
N ILE A 543 -16.74 27.03 55.11
CA ILE A 543 -17.96 26.90 54.30
C ILE A 543 -17.72 27.51 52.91
N THR A 544 -17.17 28.72 52.82
CA THR A 544 -16.86 29.36 51.54
C THR A 544 -15.82 28.58 50.74
N GLY A 545 -14.80 28.01 51.41
CA GLY A 545 -13.83 27.11 50.79
C GLY A 545 -14.48 25.85 50.21
N LYS A 546 -15.42 25.23 50.93
CA LYS A 546 -16.18 24.06 50.44
C LYS A 546 -17.12 24.43 49.30
N GLU A 547 -17.80 25.58 49.35
CA GLU A 547 -18.65 26.06 48.26
C GLU A 547 -17.85 26.31 46.98
N MET A 548 -16.65 26.89 47.09
CA MET A 548 -15.74 27.06 45.95
C MET A 548 -15.24 25.73 45.38
N ALA A 549 -14.97 24.73 46.22
CA ALA A 549 -14.60 23.39 45.76
C ALA A 549 -15.78 22.71 45.02
N LEU A 550 -16.99 22.78 45.59
CA LEU A 550 -18.20 22.21 45.01
C LEU A 550 -18.54 22.85 43.65
N ALA A 551 -18.33 24.16 43.51
CA ALA A 551 -18.51 24.86 42.24
C ALA A 551 -17.50 24.40 41.16
N LYS A 552 -16.24 24.13 41.54
CA LYS A 552 -15.23 23.57 40.63
C LYS A 552 -15.60 22.16 40.20
N ASP A 553 -15.99 21.31 41.14
CA ASP A 553 -16.40 19.93 40.85
C ASP A 553 -17.62 19.90 39.91
N GLN A 554 -18.60 20.79 40.11
CA GLN A 554 -19.74 20.94 39.20
C GLN A 554 -19.33 21.40 37.79
N GLN A 555 -18.32 22.26 37.68
CA GLN A 555 -17.82 22.72 36.38
C GLN A 555 -17.01 21.63 35.66
N GLU A 556 -16.24 20.83 36.39
CA GLU A 556 -15.53 19.66 35.87
C GLU A 556 -16.51 18.57 35.44
N HIS A 557 -17.55 18.29 36.22
CA HIS A 557 -18.60 17.34 35.84
C HIS A 557 -19.26 17.73 34.51
N LYS A 558 -19.61 19.01 34.32
CA LYS A 558 -20.18 19.50 33.05
C LYS A 558 -19.21 19.40 31.87
N ARG A 559 -17.90 19.53 32.10
CA ARG A 559 -16.89 19.31 31.05
C ARG A 559 -16.81 17.83 30.69
N LEU A 560 -16.71 16.97 31.69
CA LEU A 560 -16.66 15.51 31.50
C LEU A 560 -17.92 14.98 30.81
N GLU A 561 -19.11 15.51 31.10
CA GLU A 561 -20.33 15.15 30.40
C GLU A 561 -20.27 15.48 28.90
N LYS A 562 -19.78 16.68 28.54
CA LYS A 562 -19.61 17.09 27.15
C LYS A 562 -18.58 16.24 26.42
N ASP A 563 -17.46 15.93 27.07
CA ASP A 563 -16.43 15.07 26.49
C ASP A 563 -16.95 13.64 26.30
N ASN A 564 -17.76 13.13 27.24
CA ASN A 564 -18.40 11.82 27.13
C ASN A 564 -19.45 11.77 26.01
N GLU A 565 -20.21 12.85 25.80
CA GLU A 565 -21.11 12.99 24.65
C GLU A 565 -20.34 13.04 23.31
N ALA A 566 -19.23 13.79 23.25
CA ALA A 566 -18.36 13.84 22.08
C ALA A 566 -17.77 12.46 21.74
N LEU A 567 -17.23 11.76 22.75
CA LEU A 567 -16.69 10.40 22.60
C LEU A 567 -17.77 9.39 22.19
N LYS A 568 -19.00 9.52 22.67
CA LYS A 568 -20.13 8.69 22.20
C LYS A 568 -20.45 8.95 20.73
N GLY A 569 -20.38 10.20 20.27
CA GLY A 569 -20.53 10.58 18.86
C GLY A 569 -19.44 9.96 17.98
N GLU A 570 -18.18 10.09 18.38
CA GLU A 570 -17.04 9.48 17.69
C GLU A 570 -17.14 7.96 17.64
N LEU A 571 -17.55 7.32 18.75
CA LEU A 571 -17.78 5.88 18.82
C LEU A 571 -18.87 5.43 17.84
N GLN A 572 -19.95 6.20 17.70
CA GLN A 572 -21.02 5.90 16.73
C GLN A 572 -20.54 6.05 15.28
N LEU A 573 -19.75 7.09 14.99
CA LEU A 573 -19.16 7.27 13.66
C LEU A 573 -18.21 6.11 13.30
N MET A 574 -17.35 5.72 14.23
CA MET A 574 -16.44 4.58 14.05
C MET A 574 -17.19 3.26 13.89
N LYS A 575 -18.31 3.06 14.59
CA LYS A 575 -19.18 1.89 14.40
C LYS A 575 -19.78 1.84 13.00
N LEU A 576 -20.28 2.96 12.49
CA LEU A 576 -20.80 3.05 11.12
C LEU A 576 -19.72 2.73 10.08
N GLN A 577 -18.52 3.30 10.23
CA GLN A 577 -17.38 2.98 9.35
C GLN A 577 -16.98 1.50 9.43
N LEU A 578 -17.03 0.89 10.63
CA LEU A 578 -16.78 -0.53 10.80
C LEU A 578 -17.85 -1.39 10.12
N GLU A 579 -19.12 -0.99 10.17
CA GLU A 579 -20.23 -1.68 9.51
C GLU A 579 -20.09 -1.62 7.98
N GLU A 580 -19.75 -0.43 7.43
CA GLU A 580 -19.51 -0.23 5.99
C GLU A 580 -18.31 -1.04 5.49
N THR A 581 -17.21 -1.05 6.25
CA THR A 581 -16.02 -1.84 5.90
C THR A 581 -16.30 -3.34 5.97
N LYS A 582 -17.07 -3.82 6.96
CA LYS A 582 -17.54 -5.21 7.01
C LYS A 582 -18.39 -5.57 5.79
N GLN A 583 -19.35 -4.72 5.40
CA GLN A 583 -20.16 -4.95 4.21
C GLN A 583 -19.30 -5.02 2.92
N ARG A 584 -18.28 -4.16 2.79
CA ARG A 584 -17.32 -4.22 1.68
C ARG A 584 -16.48 -5.50 1.69
N VAL A 585 -16.05 -5.96 2.86
CA VAL A 585 -15.31 -7.23 2.99
C VAL A 585 -16.18 -8.41 2.61
N ASP A 586 -17.45 -8.41 3.03
CA ASP A 586 -18.37 -9.50 2.72
C ASP A 586 -18.77 -9.53 1.23
N SER A 587 -18.91 -8.37 0.58
CA SER A 587 -19.12 -8.31 -0.87
C SER A 587 -17.90 -8.82 -1.64
N GLN A 588 -16.68 -8.45 -1.22
CA GLN A 588 -15.44 -8.96 -1.80
C GLN A 588 -15.26 -10.46 -1.58
N LYS A 589 -15.62 -11.00 -0.41
CA LYS A 589 -15.62 -12.46 -0.17
C LYS A 589 -16.59 -13.20 -1.08
N ALA A 590 -17.78 -12.64 -1.30
CA ALA A 590 -18.76 -13.22 -2.22
C ALA A 590 -18.26 -13.22 -3.67
N GLU A 591 -17.57 -12.15 -4.09
CA GLU A 591 -16.94 -12.07 -5.40
C GLU A 591 -15.77 -13.05 -5.54
N GLN A 592 -14.92 -13.17 -4.51
CA GLN A 592 -13.86 -14.17 -4.46
C GLN A 592 -14.40 -15.60 -4.59
N GLN A 593 -15.51 -15.93 -3.91
CA GLN A 593 -16.15 -17.24 -4.06
C GLN A 593 -16.69 -17.48 -5.47
N LYS A 594 -17.26 -16.46 -6.12
CA LYS A 594 -17.70 -16.54 -7.53
C LYS A 594 -16.51 -16.80 -8.46
N LEU A 595 -15.41 -16.06 -8.29
CA LEU A 595 -14.20 -16.23 -9.09
C LEU A 595 -13.57 -17.61 -8.87
N GLN A 596 -13.52 -18.10 -7.62
CA GLN A 596 -13.05 -19.45 -7.31
C GLN A 596 -13.90 -20.53 -8.00
N LYS A 597 -15.22 -20.34 -8.06
CA LYS A 597 -16.11 -21.25 -8.79
C LYS A 597 -15.84 -21.24 -10.30
N ILE A 598 -15.67 -20.06 -10.89
CA ILE A 598 -15.32 -19.93 -12.32
C ILE A 598 -13.99 -20.62 -12.63
N ILE A 599 -12.99 -20.46 -11.76
CA ILE A 599 -11.69 -21.15 -11.91
C ILE A 599 -11.88 -22.67 -11.84
N ALA A 600 -12.64 -23.17 -10.86
CA ALA A 600 -12.90 -24.60 -10.73
C ALA A 600 -13.65 -25.18 -11.94
N ASP A 601 -14.62 -24.44 -12.48
CA ASP A 601 -15.36 -24.83 -13.69
C ASP A 601 -14.43 -24.83 -14.92
N ALA A 602 -13.55 -23.83 -15.06
CA ALA A 602 -12.57 -23.77 -16.15
C ALA A 602 -11.50 -24.88 -16.05
N ASP A 603 -11.04 -25.22 -14.85
CA ASP A 603 -10.12 -26.33 -14.62
C ASP A 603 -10.78 -27.68 -14.98
N ALA A 604 -12.06 -27.86 -14.64
CA ALA A 604 -12.82 -29.04 -15.01
C ALA A 604 -12.98 -29.17 -16.54
N GLU A 605 -13.29 -28.06 -17.23
CA GLU A 605 -13.34 -28.02 -18.69
C GLU A 605 -11.98 -28.33 -19.32
N GLN A 606 -10.89 -27.79 -18.77
CA GLN A 606 -9.54 -28.08 -19.26
C GLN A 606 -9.20 -29.57 -19.16
N VAL A 607 -9.54 -30.22 -18.03
CA VAL A 607 -9.36 -31.66 -17.85
C VAL A 607 -10.22 -32.46 -18.85
N GLN A 608 -11.45 -32.02 -19.12
CA GLN A 608 -12.31 -32.68 -20.11
C GLN A 608 -11.75 -32.55 -21.53
N GLN A 609 -11.26 -31.38 -21.92
CA GLN A 609 -10.61 -31.16 -23.22
C GLN A 609 -9.35 -32.00 -23.38
N LYS A 610 -8.51 -32.10 -22.33
CA LYS A 610 -7.33 -32.99 -22.34
C LYS A 610 -7.72 -34.46 -22.59
N LYS A 611 -8.76 -34.96 -21.94
CA LYS A 611 -9.28 -36.33 -22.16
C LYS A 611 -9.77 -36.53 -23.60
N GLN A 612 -10.44 -35.54 -24.18
CA GLN A 612 -10.88 -35.59 -25.58
C GLN A 612 -9.69 -35.61 -26.54
N LEU A 613 -8.67 -34.78 -26.29
CA LEU A 613 -7.44 -34.78 -27.07
C LEU A 613 -6.72 -36.14 -27.00
N GLU A 614 -6.59 -36.72 -25.81
CA GLU A 614 -6.02 -38.06 -25.61
C GLU A 614 -6.84 -39.15 -26.33
N GLN A 615 -8.16 -39.00 -26.40
CA GLN A 615 -8.99 -39.91 -27.20
C GLN A 615 -8.69 -39.78 -28.70
N VAL A 616 -8.64 -38.56 -29.23
CA VAL A 616 -8.32 -38.30 -30.65
C VAL A 616 -6.91 -38.81 -30.99
N ILE A 617 -5.94 -38.63 -30.09
CA ILE A 617 -4.59 -39.18 -30.26
C ILE A 617 -4.64 -40.72 -30.33
N ARG A 618 -5.38 -41.38 -29.42
CA ARG A 618 -5.55 -42.84 -29.45
C ARG A 618 -6.23 -43.32 -30.74
N GLU A 619 -7.24 -42.60 -31.22
CA GLU A 619 -7.92 -42.90 -32.48
C GLU A 619 -6.97 -42.75 -33.68
N ARG A 620 -6.23 -41.64 -33.75
CA ARG A 620 -5.18 -41.41 -34.75
C ARG A 620 -4.13 -42.53 -34.74
N ASP A 621 -3.65 -42.93 -33.57
CA ASP A 621 -2.62 -43.96 -33.45
C ASP A 621 -3.15 -45.34 -33.87
N ASN A 622 -4.41 -45.64 -33.56
CA ASN A 622 -5.07 -46.86 -34.02
C ASN A 622 -5.25 -46.88 -35.54
N LEU A 623 -5.68 -45.77 -36.13
CA LEU A 623 -5.77 -45.63 -37.59
C LEU A 623 -4.38 -45.72 -38.24
N GLY A 624 -3.36 -45.10 -37.65
CA GLY A 624 -1.97 -45.22 -38.10
C GLY A 624 -1.47 -46.66 -38.10
N LYS A 625 -1.75 -47.43 -37.04
CA LYS A 625 -1.44 -48.87 -36.99
C LYS A 625 -2.20 -49.67 -38.06
N GLN A 626 -3.46 -49.35 -38.31
CA GLN A 626 -4.25 -50.01 -39.36
C GLN A 626 -3.68 -49.71 -40.75
N LEU A 627 -3.36 -48.44 -41.05
CA LEU A 627 -2.75 -48.05 -42.32
C LEU A 627 -1.40 -48.73 -42.53
N LEU A 628 -0.57 -48.84 -41.50
CA LEU A 628 0.71 -49.54 -41.58
C LEU A 628 0.50 -51.02 -41.94
N ARG A 629 -0.43 -51.71 -41.26
CA ARG A 629 -0.79 -53.11 -41.60
C ARG A 629 -1.29 -53.25 -43.04
N ARG A 630 -2.10 -52.32 -43.52
CA ARG A 630 -2.59 -52.33 -44.92
C ARG A 630 -1.46 -52.09 -45.92
N ASN A 631 -0.52 -51.22 -45.61
CA ASN A 631 0.67 -51.02 -46.44
C ASN A 631 1.55 -52.27 -46.47
N ASP A 632 1.73 -52.96 -45.34
CA ASP A 632 2.45 -54.24 -45.28
C ASP A 632 1.73 -55.33 -46.10
N GLU A 633 0.40 -55.42 -46.01
CA GLU A 633 -0.42 -56.32 -46.84
C GLU A 633 -0.24 -56.02 -48.33
N ILE A 634 -0.26 -54.75 -48.73
CA ILE A 634 -0.07 -54.32 -50.11
C ILE A 634 1.34 -54.70 -50.61
N ALA A 635 2.38 -54.47 -49.80
CA ALA A 635 3.75 -54.85 -50.14
C ALA A 635 3.88 -56.37 -50.36
N LEU A 636 3.28 -57.17 -49.47
CA LEU A 636 3.22 -58.63 -49.62
C LEU A 636 2.50 -59.06 -50.90
N LEU A 637 1.41 -58.37 -51.27
CA LEU A 637 0.69 -58.65 -52.51
C LEU A 637 1.52 -58.30 -53.75
N TYR A 638 2.25 -57.19 -53.74
CA TYR A 638 3.15 -56.84 -54.84
C TYR A 638 4.26 -57.87 -55.03
N GLU A 639 4.88 -58.33 -53.95
CA GLU A 639 5.88 -59.41 -54.03
C GLU A 639 5.26 -60.72 -54.54
N LYS A 640 4.04 -61.06 -54.10
CA LYS A 640 3.32 -62.23 -54.63
C LYS A 640 3.06 -62.11 -56.13
N ILE A 641 2.60 -60.96 -56.61
CA ILE A 641 2.38 -60.71 -58.05
C ILE A 641 3.70 -60.83 -58.81
N ARG A 642 4.79 -60.25 -58.30
CA ARG A 642 6.11 -60.33 -58.91
C ARG A 642 6.61 -61.77 -59.05
N ILE A 643 6.45 -62.57 -58.00
CA ILE A 643 6.78 -64.00 -58.04
C ILE A 643 5.91 -64.74 -59.07
N GLN A 644 4.60 -64.48 -59.09
CA GLN A 644 3.68 -65.10 -60.06
C GLN A 644 4.03 -64.72 -61.51
N GLN A 645 4.37 -63.45 -61.78
CA GLN A 645 4.83 -63.01 -63.10
C GLN A 645 6.13 -63.71 -63.51
N SER A 646 7.07 -63.91 -62.58
CA SER A 646 8.29 -64.68 -62.85
C SER A 646 8.02 -66.16 -63.14
N ILE A 647 7.04 -66.76 -62.48
CA ILE A 647 6.62 -68.14 -62.74
C ILE A 647 5.94 -68.24 -64.11
N LEU A 648 5.04 -67.30 -64.43
CA LEU A 648 4.36 -67.26 -65.72
C LEU A 648 5.33 -67.09 -66.87
N SER A 649 6.29 -66.16 -66.78
CA SER A 649 7.28 -65.97 -67.85
C SER A 649 8.16 -67.20 -68.09
N LYS A 650 8.54 -67.91 -67.02
CA LYS A 650 9.21 -69.22 -67.13
C LYS A 650 8.30 -70.28 -67.77
N GLY A 651 7.03 -70.31 -67.38
CA GLY A 651 6.01 -71.19 -67.94
C GLY A 651 5.80 -70.96 -69.44
N ASP A 652 5.64 -69.70 -69.85
CA ASP A 652 5.50 -69.27 -71.24
C ASP A 652 6.73 -69.64 -72.07
N PHE A 653 7.93 -69.45 -71.52
CA PHE A 653 9.17 -69.87 -72.17
C PHE A 653 9.19 -71.38 -72.42
N HIS A 654 8.87 -72.19 -71.42
CA HIS A 654 8.81 -73.64 -71.58
C HIS A 654 7.70 -74.11 -72.51
N TYR A 655 6.54 -73.45 -72.49
CA TYR A 655 5.44 -73.73 -73.41
C TYR A 655 5.86 -73.44 -74.86
N ASN A 656 6.50 -72.30 -75.10
CA ASN A 656 7.02 -71.94 -76.42
C ASN A 656 8.07 -72.93 -76.92
N GLN A 657 8.98 -73.40 -76.05
CA GLN A 657 9.90 -74.48 -76.40
C GLN A 657 9.16 -75.75 -76.84
N LYS A 658 8.11 -76.16 -76.11
CA LYS A 658 7.31 -77.34 -76.48
C LYS A 658 6.53 -77.13 -77.77
N MET A 659 6.05 -75.92 -78.03
CA MET A 659 5.38 -75.58 -79.30
C MET A 659 6.35 -75.66 -80.47
N GLU A 660 7.61 -75.22 -80.28
CA GLU A 660 8.65 -75.36 -81.30
C GLU A 660 9.04 -76.83 -81.52
N ASP A 661 9.20 -77.62 -80.46
CA ASP A 661 9.41 -79.08 -80.57
C ASP A 661 8.28 -79.73 -81.39
N ILE A 662 7.02 -79.39 -81.09
CA ILE A 662 5.85 -79.89 -81.84
C ILE A 662 5.89 -79.43 -83.30
N ARG A 663 6.29 -78.19 -83.56
CA ARG A 663 6.43 -77.66 -84.93
C ARG A 663 7.49 -78.45 -85.70
N LEU A 664 8.66 -78.69 -85.11
CA LEU A 664 9.73 -79.48 -85.70
C LEU A 664 9.26 -80.92 -85.98
N LEU A 665 8.57 -81.55 -85.02
CA LEU A 665 8.00 -82.88 -85.21
C LEU A 665 6.95 -82.91 -86.32
N LYS A 666 6.09 -81.89 -86.44
CA LYS A 666 5.13 -81.78 -87.56
C LYS A 666 5.83 -81.65 -88.91
N VAL A 667 6.93 -80.91 -88.99
CA VAL A 667 7.75 -80.82 -90.22
C VAL A 667 8.37 -82.18 -90.56
N GLU A 668 8.92 -82.89 -89.57
CA GLU A 668 9.50 -84.21 -89.79
C GLU A 668 8.43 -85.24 -90.18
N ILE A 669 7.23 -85.21 -89.59
CA ILE A 669 6.10 -86.03 -90.03
C ILE A 669 5.76 -85.75 -91.50
N LYS A 670 5.67 -84.47 -91.90
CA LYS A 670 5.42 -84.11 -93.31
C LYS A 670 6.54 -84.61 -94.22
N ARG A 671 7.80 -84.48 -93.81
CA ARG A 671 8.97 -85.00 -94.55
C ARG A 671 8.90 -86.52 -94.72
N LEU A 672 8.59 -87.25 -93.64
CA LEU A 672 8.44 -88.70 -93.67
C LEU A 672 7.23 -89.14 -94.50
N GLN A 673 6.11 -88.40 -94.46
CA GLN A 673 4.95 -88.63 -95.32
C GLN A 673 5.28 -88.40 -96.80
N CYS A 674 6.02 -87.34 -97.13
CA CYS A 674 6.52 -87.12 -98.50
C CYS A 674 7.46 -88.25 -98.93
N LYS A 675 8.41 -88.66 -98.07
CA LYS A 675 9.32 -89.78 -98.33
C LYS A 675 8.56 -91.09 -98.54
N LYS A 676 7.54 -91.36 -97.72
CA LYS A 676 6.64 -92.50 -97.88
C LYS A 676 5.90 -92.42 -99.22
N SER A 677 5.30 -91.28 -99.57
CA SER A 677 4.59 -91.10 -100.84
C SER A 677 5.51 -91.31 -102.05
N ILE A 678 6.76 -90.84 -101.99
CA ILE A 678 7.77 -91.10 -103.03
C ILE A 678 8.07 -92.59 -103.12
N LEU A 679 8.28 -93.26 -101.97
CA LEU A 679 8.51 -94.71 -101.93
C LEU A 679 7.30 -95.48 -102.45
N ASP A 680 6.07 -95.13 -102.06
CA ASP A 680 4.82 -95.72 -102.54
C ASP A 680 4.69 -95.59 -104.08
N LYS A 681 5.18 -94.50 -104.69
CA LYS A 681 5.26 -94.35 -106.16
C LYS A 681 6.33 -95.23 -106.81
N THR A 682 7.37 -95.63 -106.07
CA THR A 682 8.36 -96.61 -106.56
C THR A 682 7.92 -98.07 -106.38
N VAL A 683 6.94 -98.35 -105.51
CA VAL A 683 6.38 -99.70 -105.33
C VAL A 683 5.78 -100.30 -106.62
N PRO A 684 5.01 -99.61 -107.48
CA PRO A 684 4.52 -100.21 -108.71
C PRO A 684 5.64 -100.59 -109.69
N HIS A 685 6.76 -99.87 -109.72
CA HIS A 685 7.95 -100.27 -110.49
C HIS A 685 8.55 -101.59 -109.96
N THR A 686 8.38 -101.90 -108.67
CA THR A 686 8.81 -103.20 -108.12
C THR A 686 7.90 -104.36 -108.52
N GLU A 687 6.63 -104.14 -108.85
CA GLU A 687 5.77 -105.21 -109.40
C GLU A 687 6.12 -105.52 -110.86
N ASP A 688 6.38 -104.51 -111.68
CA ASP A 688 6.83 -104.71 -113.05
C ASP A 688 8.24 -105.31 -113.09
N LEU A 689 9.17 -104.85 -112.23
CA LEU A 689 10.45 -105.53 -112.03
C LEU A 689 10.27 -106.95 -111.49
N ARG A 690 9.26 -107.24 -110.66
CA ARG A 690 8.96 -108.63 -110.24
C ARG A 690 8.42 -109.45 -111.41
N ARG A 691 7.60 -108.90 -112.30
CA ARG A 691 7.09 -109.59 -113.50
C ARG A 691 8.22 -109.86 -114.49
N GLU A 692 9.10 -108.89 -114.73
CA GLU A 692 10.32 -109.08 -115.52
C GLU A 692 11.24 -110.08 -114.84
N LEU A 693 11.40 -110.04 -113.53
CA LEU A 693 12.19 -111.01 -112.78
C LEU A 693 11.57 -112.40 -112.85
N PHE A 694 10.24 -112.56 -112.82
CA PHE A 694 9.56 -113.83 -113.06
C PHE A 694 9.71 -114.31 -114.51
N HIS A 695 9.64 -113.40 -115.48
CA HIS A 695 9.84 -113.73 -116.89
C HIS A 695 11.28 -114.18 -117.15
N LEU A 696 12.26 -113.43 -116.65
CA LEU A 696 13.68 -113.76 -116.66
C LEU A 696 13.96 -115.00 -115.82
N GLN A 697 13.30 -115.23 -114.68
CA GLN A 697 13.43 -116.47 -113.90
C GLN A 697 12.87 -117.68 -114.67
N ARG A 698 11.83 -117.50 -115.48
CA ARG A 698 11.24 -118.56 -116.30
C ARG A 698 12.11 -118.88 -117.51
N GLU A 699 12.70 -117.87 -118.14
CA GLU A 699 13.72 -118.03 -119.18
C GLU A 699 15.00 -118.64 -118.61
N LEU A 700 15.45 -118.14 -117.46
CA LEU A 700 16.55 -118.71 -116.68
C LEU A 700 16.23 -120.12 -116.22
N LEU A 701 14.98 -120.50 -115.94
CA LEU A 701 14.60 -121.89 -115.62
C LEU A 701 14.67 -122.78 -116.86
N ARG A 702 14.26 -122.29 -118.04
CA ARG A 702 14.42 -123.03 -119.29
C ARG A 702 15.89 -123.22 -119.65
N GLU A 703 16.67 -122.15 -119.54
CA GLU A 703 18.12 -122.19 -119.73
C GLU A 703 18.81 -122.97 -118.60
N ARG A 704 18.35 -122.93 -117.35
CA ARG A 704 18.86 -123.77 -116.25
C ARG A 704 18.44 -125.22 -116.38
N VAL A 705 17.32 -125.60 -116.99
CA VAL A 705 17.01 -127.01 -117.28
C VAL A 705 17.92 -127.50 -118.40
N ARG A 706 18.18 -126.66 -119.41
CA ARG A 706 19.10 -126.94 -120.51
C ARG A 706 20.56 -127.02 -120.04
N ASN A 707 20.95 -126.13 -119.13
CA ASN A 707 22.26 -126.04 -118.53
C ASN A 707 22.41 -127.00 -117.33
N SER A 708 21.33 -127.42 -116.65
CA SER A 708 21.34 -128.46 -115.61
C SER A 708 21.69 -129.82 -116.19
N VAL A 709 21.22 -130.17 -117.39
CA VAL A 709 21.65 -131.40 -118.09
C VAL A 709 23.14 -131.35 -118.44
N LEU A 710 23.73 -130.15 -118.56
CA LEU A 710 25.14 -129.93 -118.88
C LEU A 710 26.03 -129.67 -117.63
N GLU A 711 25.48 -129.17 -116.54
CA GLU A 711 26.13 -128.84 -115.26
C GLU A 711 26.03 -130.00 -114.24
N GLU A 712 25.19 -131.02 -114.47
CA GLU A 712 25.18 -132.28 -113.69
C GLU A 712 26.49 -133.08 -113.83
N GLN A 713 27.39 -132.68 -114.75
CA GLN A 713 28.75 -133.21 -114.88
C GLN A 713 29.82 -132.49 -114.04
N LEU A 714 29.53 -131.38 -113.36
CA LEU A 714 30.55 -130.59 -112.64
C LEU A 714 29.97 -129.89 -111.40
N LYS A 715 29.82 -130.61 -110.28
CA LYS A 715 29.74 -130.00 -108.92
C LYS A 715 31.17 -129.79 -108.40
N PRO A 716 31.51 -128.79 -107.54
CA PRO A 716 30.68 -128.35 -106.40
C PRO A 716 30.72 -126.86 -105.96
N ILE A 717 29.74 -126.62 -105.09
CA ILE A 717 29.42 -125.56 -104.12
C ILE A 717 30.61 -124.95 -103.36
N ASN A 718 30.55 -123.62 -103.14
CA ASN A 718 30.93 -122.86 -101.92
C ASN A 718 30.71 -121.34 -102.20
N ILE A 719 30.45 -120.38 -101.30
CA ILE A 719 30.35 -120.24 -99.84
C ILE A 719 29.74 -118.83 -99.54
N HIS A 720 28.96 -118.74 -98.45
CA HIS A 720 28.54 -117.62 -97.56
C HIS A 720 28.63 -116.13 -97.94
N ARG A 721 27.71 -115.33 -97.34
CA ARG A 721 28.14 -114.20 -96.47
C ARG A 721 27.06 -113.66 -95.51
N TRP A 722 27.31 -113.76 -94.21
CA TRP A 722 26.64 -112.96 -93.18
C TRP A 722 27.05 -111.48 -93.26
N ARG A 723 26.15 -110.58 -92.87
CA ARG A 723 26.38 -109.14 -92.71
C ARG A 723 26.15 -108.76 -91.24
N ARG A 724 27.15 -108.14 -90.60
CA ARG A 724 27.03 -107.50 -89.27
C ARG A 724 25.98 -106.38 -89.32
N LEU A 725 25.06 -106.37 -88.36
CA LEU A 725 24.16 -105.26 -88.07
C LEU A 725 24.85 -104.32 -87.07
N GLU A 726 25.04 -103.08 -87.46
CA GLU A 726 25.49 -102.01 -86.56
C GLU A 726 24.29 -101.44 -85.81
N GLY A 727 24.16 -101.87 -84.56
CA GLY A 727 23.23 -101.30 -83.58
C GLY A 727 23.65 -101.80 -82.20
N SER A 728 24.14 -100.90 -81.35
CA SER A 728 24.48 -101.19 -79.96
C SER A 728 23.37 -100.65 -79.06
N ASP A 729 22.80 -101.52 -78.22
CA ASP A 729 21.87 -101.12 -77.15
C ASP A 729 22.59 -100.25 -76.09
N PRO A 730 21.91 -99.29 -75.43
CA PRO A 730 22.49 -98.53 -74.33
C PRO A 730 23.00 -99.46 -73.21
N GLY A 731 24.20 -99.21 -72.71
CA GLY A 731 24.84 -100.08 -71.72
C GLY A 731 23.98 -100.20 -70.46
N LYS A 732 23.80 -101.43 -69.94
CA LYS A 732 23.00 -101.71 -68.72
C LYS A 732 23.30 -100.75 -67.55
N TYR A 733 24.53 -100.24 -67.47
CA TYR A 733 24.97 -99.26 -66.48
C TYR A 733 24.27 -97.89 -66.58
N GLU A 734 24.06 -97.35 -67.78
CA GLU A 734 23.38 -96.05 -67.97
C GLU A 734 21.89 -96.14 -67.61
N LEU A 735 21.25 -97.28 -67.94
CA LEU A 735 19.89 -97.60 -67.52
C LEU A 735 19.78 -97.71 -65.99
N ILE A 736 20.75 -98.35 -65.33
CA ILE A 736 20.78 -98.47 -63.86
C ILE A 736 20.97 -97.10 -63.19
N GLN A 737 21.88 -96.24 -63.68
CA GLN A 737 22.04 -94.88 -63.16
C GLN A 737 20.76 -94.04 -63.35
N LYS A 738 20.06 -94.20 -64.48
CA LYS A 738 18.80 -93.52 -64.71
C LYS A 738 17.70 -94.02 -63.78
N ILE A 739 17.62 -95.32 -63.53
CA ILE A 739 16.69 -95.90 -62.56
C ILE A 739 16.98 -95.37 -61.15
N GLN A 740 18.24 -95.35 -60.69
CA GLN A 740 18.59 -94.89 -59.35
C GLN A 740 18.34 -93.38 -59.15
N SER A 741 18.62 -92.55 -60.16
CA SER A 741 18.34 -91.11 -60.10
C SER A 741 16.84 -90.82 -60.11
N LEU A 742 16.06 -91.58 -60.91
CA LEU A 742 14.60 -91.50 -60.90
C LEU A 742 14.03 -91.99 -59.57
N GLN A 743 14.55 -93.06 -58.97
CA GLN A 743 14.12 -93.55 -57.66
C GLN A 743 14.40 -92.54 -56.54
N LYS A 744 15.58 -91.91 -56.51
CA LYS A 744 15.88 -90.84 -55.54
C LYS A 744 14.95 -89.64 -55.70
N ARG A 745 14.66 -89.24 -56.95
CA ARG A 745 13.74 -88.14 -57.25
C ARG A 745 12.29 -88.49 -56.88
N LEU A 746 11.89 -89.74 -57.10
CA LEU A 746 10.57 -90.24 -56.72
C LEU A 746 10.40 -90.15 -55.20
N ILE A 747 11.35 -90.70 -54.42
CA ILE A 747 11.32 -90.68 -52.95
C ILE A 747 11.27 -89.26 -52.40
N ALA A 748 12.08 -88.34 -52.93
CA ALA A 748 12.05 -86.94 -52.53
C ALA A 748 10.68 -86.30 -52.82
N LYS A 749 10.08 -86.60 -53.98
CA LYS A 749 8.75 -86.12 -54.33
C LYS A 749 7.63 -86.77 -53.54
N THR A 750 7.79 -88.02 -53.09
CA THR A 750 6.80 -88.67 -52.21
C THR A 750 6.80 -88.00 -50.84
N ARG A 751 7.99 -87.74 -50.25
CA ARG A 751 8.11 -87.01 -48.98
C ARG A 751 7.56 -85.59 -49.03
N GLU A 752 7.87 -84.85 -50.09
CA GLU A 752 7.28 -83.51 -50.30
C GLU A 752 5.75 -83.55 -50.42
N LEU A 753 5.19 -84.64 -50.95
CA LEU A 753 3.75 -84.80 -51.10
C LEU A 753 3.11 -85.14 -49.75
N GLU A 754 3.73 -86.01 -48.96
CA GLU A 754 3.33 -86.34 -47.58
C GLU A 754 3.36 -85.09 -46.67
N GLU A 755 4.42 -84.27 -46.74
CA GLU A 755 4.50 -83.00 -45.99
C GLU A 755 3.41 -82.02 -46.40
N ARG A 756 3.11 -81.93 -47.71
CA ARG A 756 2.03 -81.09 -48.21
C ARG A 756 0.65 -81.61 -47.80
N GLU A 757 0.44 -82.92 -47.79
CA GLU A 757 -0.81 -83.54 -47.32
C GLU A 757 -1.04 -83.28 -45.82
N LEU A 758 0.00 -83.37 -44.99
CA LEU A 758 -0.08 -83.01 -43.57
C LEU A 758 -0.48 -81.53 -43.37
N LEU A 759 0.17 -80.61 -44.09
CA LEU A 759 -0.20 -79.20 -44.06
C LEU A 759 -1.64 -78.96 -44.53
N LEU A 760 -2.09 -79.70 -45.56
CA LEU A 760 -3.45 -79.58 -46.08
C LEU A 760 -4.47 -80.06 -45.04
N GLN A 761 -4.21 -81.18 -44.35
CA GLN A 761 -5.04 -81.67 -43.27
C GLN A 761 -5.13 -80.69 -42.09
N GLU A 762 -4.02 -80.04 -41.72
CA GLU A 762 -4.02 -79.00 -40.68
C GLU A 762 -4.84 -77.77 -41.10
N LYS A 763 -4.72 -77.35 -42.36
CA LYS A 763 -5.51 -76.23 -42.90
C LYS A 763 -6.98 -76.56 -43.03
N GLU A 764 -7.33 -77.79 -43.37
CA GLU A 764 -8.72 -78.26 -43.40
C GLU A 764 -9.33 -78.30 -42.01
N LYS A 765 -8.60 -78.77 -40.99
CA LYS A 765 -9.04 -78.71 -39.58
C LYS A 765 -9.30 -77.27 -39.15
N LEU A 766 -8.35 -76.36 -39.39
CA LEU A 766 -8.50 -74.94 -39.09
C LEU A 766 -9.67 -74.30 -39.85
N TYR A 767 -9.88 -74.68 -41.12
CA TYR A 767 -10.99 -74.19 -41.93
C TYR A 767 -12.34 -74.65 -41.36
N VAL A 768 -12.44 -75.91 -40.93
CA VAL A 768 -13.66 -76.45 -40.31
C VAL A 768 -13.92 -75.81 -38.95
N GLU A 769 -12.88 -75.57 -38.14
CA GLU A 769 -12.98 -74.85 -36.87
C GLU A 769 -13.44 -73.40 -37.08
N LEU A 770 -12.83 -72.69 -38.04
CA LEU A 770 -13.24 -71.34 -38.42
C LEU A 770 -14.67 -71.29 -38.96
N LYS A 771 -15.08 -72.29 -39.74
CA LYS A 771 -16.46 -72.41 -40.24
C LYS A 771 -17.44 -72.65 -39.10
N HIS A 772 -17.09 -73.44 -38.08
CA HIS A 772 -17.91 -73.59 -36.87
C HIS A 772 -17.99 -72.31 -36.04
N ILE A 773 -16.90 -71.55 -35.93
CA ILE A 773 -16.88 -70.26 -35.24
C ILE A 773 -17.73 -69.23 -36.00
N LEU A 774 -17.61 -69.15 -37.33
CA LEU A 774 -18.40 -68.28 -38.18
C LEU A 774 -19.89 -68.63 -38.15
N ALA A 775 -20.24 -69.92 -38.14
CA ALA A 775 -21.63 -70.37 -37.99
C ALA A 775 -22.22 -70.06 -36.60
N ARG A 776 -21.38 -69.83 -35.58
CA ARG A 776 -21.79 -69.40 -34.24
C ARG A 776 -21.87 -67.88 -34.07
N GLN A 777 -21.39 -67.10 -35.03
CA GLN A 777 -21.56 -65.66 -35.01
C GLN A 777 -22.95 -65.28 -35.53
N PRO A 778 -23.71 -64.43 -34.81
CA PRO A 778 -24.98 -63.92 -35.30
C PRO A 778 -24.75 -63.14 -36.60
N GLY A 779 -25.51 -63.46 -37.64
CA GLY A 779 -25.39 -62.83 -38.96
C GLY A 779 -25.61 -61.32 -38.93
N PRO A 780 -25.25 -60.61 -40.01
CA PRO A 780 -25.40 -59.14 -40.10
C PRO A 780 -26.83 -58.66 -39.83
N GLU A 781 -27.85 -59.45 -40.18
CA GLU A 781 -29.25 -59.19 -39.82
C GLU A 781 -29.50 -59.17 -38.31
N ALA A 782 -28.89 -60.09 -37.55
CA ALA A 782 -29.03 -60.11 -36.10
C ALA A 782 -28.26 -58.95 -35.45
N ALA A 783 -27.14 -58.50 -36.03
CA ALA A 783 -26.45 -57.30 -35.59
C ALA A 783 -27.28 -56.02 -35.86
N GLU A 784 -27.92 -55.93 -37.02
CA GLU A 784 -28.84 -54.83 -37.35
C GLU A 784 -30.09 -54.84 -36.48
N GLN A 785 -30.70 -56.01 -36.22
CA GLN A 785 -31.84 -56.14 -35.30
C GLN A 785 -31.45 -55.74 -33.88
N LEU A 786 -30.26 -56.12 -33.41
CA LEU A 786 -29.77 -55.74 -32.08
C LEU A 786 -29.47 -54.23 -32.01
N GLN A 787 -28.97 -53.64 -33.10
CA GLN A 787 -28.79 -52.19 -33.20
C GLN A 787 -30.15 -51.47 -33.18
N GLN A 788 -31.13 -51.93 -33.95
CA GLN A 788 -32.49 -51.39 -33.94
C GLN A 788 -33.13 -51.53 -32.55
N CYS A 789 -33.01 -52.68 -31.88
CA CYS A 789 -33.48 -52.86 -30.51
C CYS A 789 -32.77 -51.91 -29.54
N GLN A 790 -31.47 -51.67 -29.67
CA GLN A 790 -30.75 -50.69 -28.85
C GLN A 790 -31.26 -49.26 -29.10
N TRP A 791 -31.54 -48.89 -30.35
CA TRP A 791 -32.15 -47.60 -30.69
C TRP A 791 -33.55 -47.47 -30.08
N THR A 792 -34.39 -48.50 -30.18
CA THR A 792 -35.73 -48.51 -29.59
C THR A 792 -35.65 -48.41 -28.05
N ILE A 793 -34.72 -49.13 -27.42
CA ILE A 793 -34.49 -49.04 -25.97
C ILE A 793 -34.04 -47.63 -25.59
N ARG A 794 -33.15 -46.99 -26.35
CA ARG A 794 -32.70 -45.62 -26.09
C ARG A 794 -33.86 -44.62 -26.19
N GLU A 795 -34.70 -44.72 -27.21
CA GLU A 795 -35.89 -43.87 -27.32
C GLU A 795 -36.89 -44.12 -26.18
N ARG A 796 -37.17 -45.38 -25.86
CA ARG A 796 -38.05 -45.75 -24.74
C ARG A 796 -37.48 -45.25 -23.42
N THR A 797 -36.17 -45.30 -23.22
CA THR A 797 -35.50 -44.76 -22.03
C THR A 797 -35.61 -43.24 -21.96
N LYS A 798 -35.50 -42.52 -23.09
CA LYS A 798 -35.74 -41.07 -23.13
C LYS A 798 -37.19 -40.74 -22.75
N LYS A 799 -38.17 -41.47 -23.32
CA LYS A 799 -39.60 -41.32 -22.97
C LYS A 799 -39.84 -41.64 -21.50
N LEU A 800 -39.21 -42.68 -20.96
CA LEU A 800 -39.34 -43.08 -19.57
C LEU A 800 -38.71 -42.06 -18.62
N LYS A 801 -37.60 -41.43 -19.00
CA LYS A 801 -37.02 -40.30 -18.25
C LYS A 801 -37.94 -39.08 -18.24
N ALA A 802 -38.58 -38.76 -19.37
CA ALA A 802 -39.58 -37.69 -19.43
C ALA A 802 -40.78 -37.99 -18.53
N LEU A 803 -41.32 -39.22 -18.60
CA LEU A 803 -42.42 -39.65 -17.73
C LEU A 803 -42.00 -39.68 -16.25
N ILE A 804 -40.77 -40.09 -15.91
CA ILE A 804 -40.27 -40.00 -14.53
C ILE A 804 -40.18 -38.54 -14.07
N ALA A 805 -39.76 -37.62 -14.94
CA ALA A 805 -39.73 -36.20 -14.62
C ALA A 805 -41.15 -35.64 -14.41
N GLU A 806 -42.11 -36.03 -15.25
CA GLU A 806 -43.53 -35.68 -15.09
C GLU A 806 -44.10 -36.25 -13.78
N VAL A 807 -43.84 -37.52 -13.47
CA VAL A 807 -44.27 -38.15 -12.21
C VAL A 807 -43.64 -37.45 -11.01
N ARG A 808 -42.35 -37.09 -11.07
CA ARG A 808 -41.70 -36.31 -9.99
C ARG A 808 -42.32 -34.93 -9.82
N MET A 809 -42.69 -34.25 -10.91
CA MET A 809 -43.42 -32.98 -10.84
C MET A 809 -44.81 -33.16 -10.23
N LEU A 810 -45.52 -34.22 -10.61
CA LEU A 810 -46.82 -34.56 -10.03
C LEU A 810 -46.71 -34.92 -8.55
N ASP A 811 -45.67 -35.66 -8.14
CA ASP A 811 -45.38 -35.96 -6.73
C ASP A 811 -45.04 -34.68 -5.95
N SER A 812 -44.30 -33.73 -6.55
CA SER A 812 -44.06 -32.42 -5.93
C SER A 812 -45.37 -31.66 -5.71
N ARG A 813 -46.23 -31.58 -6.74
CA ARG A 813 -47.55 -30.95 -6.63
C ARG A 813 -48.45 -31.66 -5.62
N MET A 814 -48.44 -32.99 -5.58
CA MET A 814 -49.19 -33.76 -4.59
C MET A 814 -48.66 -33.51 -3.16
N ASN A 815 -47.35 -33.37 -2.99
CA ASN A 815 -46.76 -33.03 -1.70
C ASN A 815 -47.07 -31.59 -1.28
N GLU A 816 -47.12 -30.65 -2.22
CA GLU A 816 -47.64 -29.29 -1.99
C GLU A 816 -49.10 -29.32 -1.55
N TYR A 817 -49.97 -30.05 -2.26
CA TYR A 817 -51.37 -30.23 -1.84
C TYR A 817 -51.51 -30.94 -0.49
N LYS A 818 -50.64 -31.89 -0.15
CA LYS A 818 -50.62 -32.52 1.19
C LYS A 818 -50.21 -31.51 2.28
N ARG A 819 -49.24 -30.63 2.01
CA ARG A 819 -48.84 -29.56 2.93
C ARG A 819 -49.95 -28.52 3.09
N GLU A 820 -50.61 -28.13 2.00
CA GLU A 820 -51.77 -27.24 2.04
C GLU A 820 -52.93 -27.86 2.82
N ASN A 821 -53.25 -29.13 2.57
CA ASN A 821 -54.27 -29.85 3.34
C ASN A 821 -53.91 -29.95 4.83
N GLN A 822 -52.63 -30.15 5.18
CA GLN A 822 -52.19 -30.10 6.58
C GLN A 822 -52.31 -28.69 7.18
N SER A 823 -52.01 -27.64 6.42
CA SER A 823 -52.22 -26.25 6.84
C SER A 823 -53.70 -25.98 7.10
N LEU A 824 -54.56 -26.32 6.14
CA LEU A 824 -56.01 -26.18 6.25
C LEU A 824 -56.57 -27.01 7.40
N ALA A 825 -56.08 -28.24 7.63
CA ALA A 825 -56.48 -29.05 8.77
C ALA A 825 -56.07 -28.41 10.11
N ASN A 826 -54.88 -27.81 10.18
CA ASN A 826 -54.41 -27.06 11.35
C ASN A 826 -55.22 -25.78 11.57
N GLU A 827 -55.58 -25.07 10.51
CA GLU A 827 -56.48 -23.91 10.56
C GLU A 827 -57.87 -24.30 11.05
N LEU A 828 -58.43 -25.41 10.54
CA LEU A 828 -59.73 -25.94 10.95
C LEU A 828 -59.69 -26.42 12.41
N ALA A 829 -58.58 -27.01 12.86
CA ALA A 829 -58.35 -27.34 14.27
C ALA A 829 -58.25 -26.09 15.14
N ASN A 830 -57.61 -25.01 14.66
CA ASN A 830 -57.54 -23.73 15.35
C ASN A 830 -58.91 -23.03 15.41
N VAL A 831 -59.71 -23.10 14.34
CA VAL A 831 -61.09 -22.59 14.32
C VAL A 831 -61.96 -23.41 15.26
N LYS A 832 -61.85 -24.75 15.28
CA LYS A 832 -62.53 -25.61 16.28
C LYS A 832 -62.13 -25.23 17.71
N LYS A 833 -60.84 -24.97 17.98
CA LYS A 833 -60.37 -24.48 19.29
C LYS A 833 -60.95 -23.09 19.62
N LYS A 834 -61.02 -22.16 18.66
CA LYS A 834 -61.64 -20.84 18.84
C LYS A 834 -63.15 -20.96 19.10
N TYR A 835 -63.85 -21.81 18.35
CA TYR A 835 -65.28 -22.10 18.54
C TYR A 835 -65.56 -22.75 19.90
N LEU A 836 -64.74 -23.73 20.33
CA LEU A 836 -64.85 -24.33 21.66
C LEU A 836 -64.56 -23.32 22.78
N ARG A 837 -63.64 -22.37 22.57
CA ARG A 837 -63.40 -21.26 23.50
C ARG A 837 -64.60 -20.30 23.56
N GLN A 838 -65.20 -19.95 22.42
CA GLN A 838 -66.43 -19.14 22.39
C GLN A 838 -67.63 -19.87 23.03
N LYS A 839 -67.77 -21.18 22.83
CA LYS A 839 -68.85 -21.98 23.47
C LYS A 839 -68.67 -22.11 24.99
N LYS A 840 -67.44 -22.02 25.51
CA LYS A 840 -67.15 -21.92 26.95
C LYS A 840 -67.38 -20.52 27.54
N LEU A 841 -67.52 -19.49 26.68
CA LEU A 841 -67.81 -18.11 27.07
C LEU A 841 -69.32 -17.77 27.02
N HIS A 842 -70.16 -18.68 26.51
CA HIS A 842 -71.63 -18.56 26.42
C HIS A 842 -72.36 -19.72 27.16
N ARG A 843 -71.68 -20.30 28.14
CA ARG A 843 -72.26 -21.06 29.26
C ARG A 843 -71.79 -20.38 30.53
#